data_AF-A0A931ZVP1-F1
#
_entry.id   AF-A0A931ZVP1-F1
#
_cell.length_a   1.000
_cell.length_b   1.000
_cell.length_c   1.000
_cell.angle_alpha   90.00
_cell.angle_beta   90.00
_cell.angle_gamma   90.00
#
_symmetry.space_group_name_H-M   'P 1'
#
loop_
_entity.id
_entity.type
_entity.pdbx_description
1 polymer ?
#
loop_
_entity_poly.entity_id
_entity_poly.type
_entity_poly.pdbx_seq_one_letter_code
_entity_poly.pdbx_strand_id
1 'polypeptide(L)'
;MTAKKHPRAEMPFLDHLEELRWRILWSLAALVLGSILGFWLVEHYDVLALLKRPIAALLPEGKLFVTRPTDAFLITLKLAVLVGAVLASPIVVWQAWAFLSPALYEREKRFVIPILTAGLFLFLGGALMAYLWVLPTALKLLFSFQRPDLEFIITADAYFSFASLFILAFGVVFETPLVIVLLAAFGVVHPGFFAKNRPMALVLGAIAAALLTPPDAVSMMLMLVPLMLLYEIGILAARLLWRARARELKSEAAPALLVLLALGGAARAQGQQPPPLPRLPQDTLAPDSLRRGQPVDTAAARKLGLPTGPSRQFPPADSMIQELLKREGFRATRYAGDTLTLFADTREIVLNRRAMVEREGSTLEADSVRFFQAECRLQAVGEPKLFDQSTVLVGEGMRYNTCERRGIVADAFTSFKQSGVEWFLRGQLAVDSASTRLYAGGSKITSSDLPLPDYHFAAGEIKWVSNTIMVARPAILYVRDVPVLWLPFIFQDMRRGRRSGLLVPGFGLNDLVRPNRGYRRQLTNLGYYFAFNDYLDAQASMDWYSGNSVQFNGRLRYHWLDRFVKGDLAVSRIYESGQGGAAGSRSLQLVLSHNQQFNLRTRLNANINYVTSARVLERNSVDPNLATASLVSAANFSKQFDWGSLQLGGNRRQDLSSGVIQQSLPALSLSPQPINLSESVTWSPAFSLNSTQTLNQRGSVLPLPPLDGVPQFDTLRYGTRSTSLRVGTPVRIGSWNLPLDLSVDDLRDDQRRALRLPDPDNPADTLTRIYGENFSTSVDWNTGISLPVLFSSTWRLAPRIGIRNATGGAFMLRNQYTGGRFVQQGKRLDFGAGISPTVFGFFPGFGPLQRIRHSVSPSLSWQYAPAASVPEDYTRALDPAGTRPIRRSDPVHSLSFGLSQIFEAKLTPPPGDTLAAQNP
;
A
#
# COMPACT_ATOMS: atom_id res chain seq x y z
N MET A 1 40.68 32.09 -28.09
CA MET A 1 39.86 31.06 -27.41
C MET A 1 39.64 31.48 -25.97
N THR A 2 38.50 32.08 -25.70
CA THR A 2 38.12 32.63 -24.39
C THR A 2 37.37 31.56 -23.59
N ALA A 3 37.93 31.14 -22.47
CA ALA A 3 37.32 30.19 -21.55
C ALA A 3 36.05 30.80 -20.92
N LYS A 4 34.88 30.24 -21.25
CA LYS A 4 33.61 30.56 -20.61
C LYS A 4 33.65 30.11 -19.15
N LYS A 5 33.56 31.08 -18.24
CA LYS A 5 33.25 30.91 -16.83
C LYS A 5 31.81 30.40 -16.71
N HIS A 6 31.60 29.16 -16.27
CA HIS A 6 30.25 28.64 -16.00
C HIS A 6 29.69 29.28 -14.71
N PRO A 7 28.45 29.80 -14.73
CA PRO A 7 27.79 30.30 -13.52
C PRO A 7 27.29 29.14 -12.65
N ARG A 8 27.62 29.24 -11.35
CA ARG A 8 27.03 28.62 -10.14
C ARG A 8 26.04 27.46 -10.36
N ALA A 9 26.47 26.25 -9.97
CA ALA A 9 25.63 25.06 -9.91
C ALA A 9 24.68 25.10 -8.69
N GLU A 10 23.46 25.58 -8.91
CA GLU A 10 22.28 25.08 -8.19
C GLU A 10 21.84 23.79 -8.91
N MET A 11 21.79 22.66 -8.22
CA MET A 11 21.42 21.39 -8.83
C MET A 11 19.91 21.38 -9.14
N PRO A 12 19.47 20.96 -10.35
CA PRO A 12 18.07 20.70 -10.65
C PRO A 12 17.41 19.75 -9.62
N PHE A 13 16.12 19.95 -9.33
CA PHE A 13 15.37 19.15 -8.34
C PHE A 13 15.46 17.63 -8.57
N LEU A 14 15.48 17.20 -9.83
CA LEU A 14 15.62 15.79 -10.20
C LEU A 14 17.02 15.25 -9.89
N ASP A 15 18.07 16.06 -10.09
CA ASP A 15 19.45 15.68 -9.76
C ASP A 15 19.65 15.60 -8.24
N HIS A 16 18.94 16.43 -7.47
CA HIS A 16 18.92 16.34 -6.01
C HIS A 16 18.21 15.06 -5.50
N LEU A 17 17.17 14.58 -6.18
CA LEU A 17 16.52 13.30 -5.88
C LEU A 17 17.41 12.09 -6.24
N GLU A 18 18.15 12.16 -7.35
CA GLU A 18 19.10 11.10 -7.71
C GLU A 18 20.27 11.06 -6.71
N GLU A 19 20.73 12.22 -6.24
CA GLU A 19 21.71 12.31 -5.16
C GLU A 19 21.18 11.67 -3.87
N LEU A 20 19.93 11.95 -3.46
CA LEU A 20 19.32 11.31 -2.30
C LEU A 20 19.34 9.77 -2.41
N ARG A 21 18.97 9.23 -3.56
CA ARG A 21 18.98 7.77 -3.80
C ARG A 21 20.36 7.18 -3.60
N TRP A 22 21.39 7.78 -4.20
CA TRP A 22 22.76 7.29 -4.10
C TRP A 22 23.28 7.36 -2.66
N ARG A 23 23.00 8.47 -1.95
CA ARG A 23 23.39 8.65 -0.54
C ARG A 23 22.73 7.61 0.36
N ILE A 24 21.44 7.31 0.16
CA ILE A 24 20.73 6.24 0.89
C ILE A 24 21.36 4.87 0.60
N LEU A 25 21.70 4.56 -0.66
CA LEU A 25 22.35 3.30 -1.01
C LEU A 25 23.71 3.13 -0.33
N TRP A 26 24.54 4.18 -0.29
CA TRP A 26 25.82 4.15 0.43
C TRP A 26 25.65 4.02 1.94
N SER A 27 24.68 4.71 2.53
CA SER A 27 24.35 4.55 3.96
C SER A 27 23.88 3.13 4.27
N LEU A 28 23.06 2.52 3.40
CA LEU A 28 22.62 1.13 3.54
C LEU A 28 23.78 0.15 3.38
N ALA A 29 24.65 0.36 2.39
CA ALA A 29 25.85 -0.45 2.19
C ALA A 29 26.79 -0.37 3.41
N ALA A 30 26.97 0.83 3.98
CA ALA A 30 27.73 1.03 5.21
C ALA A 30 27.12 0.28 6.40
N LEU A 31 25.79 0.27 6.53
CA LEU A 31 25.10 -0.48 7.59
C LEU A 31 25.25 -2.00 7.42
N VAL A 32 25.18 -2.51 6.19
CA VAL A 32 25.37 -3.95 5.91
C VAL A 32 26.81 -4.38 6.19
N LEU A 33 27.80 -3.64 5.69
CA LEU A 33 29.22 -3.90 5.97
C LEU A 33 29.53 -3.74 7.46
N GLY A 34 28.98 -2.72 8.09
CA GLY A 34 29.06 -2.51 9.54
C GLY A 34 28.48 -3.69 10.31
N SER A 35 27.33 -4.23 9.89
CA SER A 35 26.70 -5.40 10.54
C SER A 35 27.53 -6.68 10.38
N ILE A 36 28.18 -6.88 9.24
CA ILE A 36 29.11 -8.01 9.02
C ILE A 36 30.33 -7.87 9.95
N LEU A 37 30.92 -6.68 10.01
CA LEU A 37 32.05 -6.40 10.90
C LEU A 37 31.63 -6.53 12.38
N GLY A 38 30.42 -6.06 12.71
CA GLY A 38 29.80 -6.17 14.02
C GLY A 38 29.57 -7.62 14.43
N PHE A 39 29.15 -8.48 13.50
CA PHE A 39 29.03 -9.92 13.74
C PHE A 39 30.38 -10.54 14.10
N TRP A 40 31.43 -10.22 13.33
CA TRP A 40 32.79 -10.66 13.60
C TRP A 40 33.31 -10.17 14.97
N LEU A 41 33.03 -8.92 15.33
CA LEU A 41 33.40 -8.34 16.64
C LEU A 41 32.65 -9.00 17.81
N VAL A 42 31.35 -9.25 17.66
CA VAL A 42 30.53 -9.89 18.71
C VAL A 42 31.01 -11.31 18.98
N GLU A 43 31.35 -12.07 17.93
CA GLU A 43 31.84 -13.44 18.04
C GLU A 43 33.29 -13.50 18.58
N HIS A 44 34.18 -12.60 18.14
CA HIS A 44 35.59 -12.66 18.50
C HIS A 44 35.94 -12.03 19.87
N TYR A 45 35.23 -10.97 20.28
CA TYR A 45 35.54 -10.20 21.51
C TYR A 45 34.52 -10.39 22.65
N ASP A 46 33.61 -11.36 22.52
CA ASP A 46 32.57 -11.68 23.51
C ASP A 46 31.81 -10.42 24.01
N VAL A 47 31.35 -9.62 23.05
CA VAL A 47 30.56 -8.39 23.32
C VAL A 47 29.26 -8.72 24.07
N LEU A 48 28.79 -9.97 23.95
CA LEU A 48 27.65 -10.48 24.69
C LEU A 48 27.92 -10.50 26.20
N ALA A 49 29.11 -10.95 26.62
CA ALA A 49 29.52 -10.88 28.03
C ALA A 49 29.62 -9.43 28.52
N LEU A 50 30.14 -8.51 27.70
CA LEU A 50 30.21 -7.09 28.04
C LEU A 50 28.81 -6.52 28.33
N LEU A 51 27.84 -6.79 27.46
CA LEU A 51 26.47 -6.28 27.63
C LEU A 51 25.70 -7.00 28.74
N LYS A 52 26.11 -8.21 29.14
CA LYS A 52 25.55 -8.95 30.29
C LYS A 52 26.02 -8.39 31.64
N ARG A 53 27.21 -7.78 31.73
CA ARG A 53 27.79 -7.31 33.01
C ARG A 53 26.86 -6.46 33.89
N PRO A 54 26.10 -5.47 33.37
CA PRO A 54 25.26 -4.61 34.21
C PRO A 54 24.12 -5.34 34.94
N ILE A 55 23.58 -6.42 34.35
CA ILE A 55 22.50 -7.20 34.96
C ILE A 55 23.00 -8.40 35.77
N ALA A 56 24.22 -8.86 35.52
CA ALA A 56 24.77 -10.07 36.15
C ALA A 56 24.78 -10.00 37.69
N ALA A 57 25.02 -8.82 38.28
CA ALA A 57 25.04 -8.63 39.73
C ALA A 57 23.63 -8.58 40.38
N LEU A 58 22.56 -8.50 39.59
CA LEU A 58 21.17 -8.38 40.05
C LEU A 58 20.37 -9.69 39.88
N LEU A 59 20.94 -10.71 39.23
CA LEU A 59 20.27 -11.98 38.94
C LEU A 59 20.66 -13.07 39.96
N PRO A 60 19.72 -13.93 40.40
CA PRO A 60 20.06 -15.16 41.10
C PRO A 60 20.93 -16.03 40.18
N GLU A 61 22.11 -16.44 40.66
CA GLU A 61 23.16 -17.18 39.92
C GLU A 61 23.76 -16.48 38.67
N GLY A 62 23.39 -15.23 38.37
CA GLY A 62 23.96 -14.50 37.22
C GLY A 62 23.63 -15.08 35.84
N LYS A 63 22.56 -15.88 35.71
CA LYS A 63 22.16 -16.55 34.45
C LYS A 63 20.87 -15.95 33.89
N LEU A 64 20.78 -15.87 32.56
CA LEU A 64 19.59 -15.44 31.81
C LEU A 64 18.93 -16.68 31.20
N PHE A 65 17.60 -16.73 31.19
CA PHE A 65 16.85 -17.87 30.65
C PHE A 65 16.67 -17.77 29.13
N VAL A 66 16.85 -18.88 28.42
CA VAL A 66 16.66 -18.99 26.98
C VAL A 66 15.46 -19.88 26.73
N THR A 67 14.45 -19.37 25.99
CA THR A 67 13.17 -20.09 25.81
C THR A 67 13.17 -21.01 24.60
N ARG A 68 13.94 -20.67 23.56
CA ARG A 68 14.01 -21.44 22.31
C ARG A 68 15.48 -21.65 21.92
N PRO A 69 15.80 -22.79 21.29
CA PRO A 69 17.16 -23.05 20.80
C PRO A 69 17.62 -22.02 19.74
N THR A 70 16.69 -21.38 19.02
CA THR A 70 16.97 -20.33 18.03
C THR A 70 17.34 -18.97 18.65
N ASP A 71 17.01 -18.74 19.93
CA ASP A 71 17.14 -17.43 20.56
C ASP A 71 18.61 -17.00 20.63
N ALA A 72 19.54 -17.93 20.91
CA ALA A 72 20.97 -17.63 20.98
C ALA A 72 21.50 -17.06 19.65
N PHE A 73 21.13 -17.66 18.52
CA PHE A 73 21.50 -17.15 17.20
C PHE A 73 20.89 -15.78 16.90
N LEU A 74 19.59 -15.61 17.19
CA LEU A 74 18.89 -14.34 16.93
C LEU A 74 19.41 -13.19 17.80
N ILE A 75 19.80 -13.46 19.06
CA ILE A 75 20.40 -12.48 19.95
C ILE A 75 21.75 -12.01 19.38
N THR A 76 22.62 -12.94 18.99
CA THR A 76 23.92 -12.61 18.38
C THR A 76 23.74 -11.80 17.10
N LEU A 77 22.79 -12.16 16.24
CA LEU A 77 22.51 -11.43 15.00
C LEU A 77 21.97 -10.01 15.27
N LYS A 78 21.02 -9.86 16.20
CA LYS A 78 20.48 -8.54 16.58
C LYS A 78 21.57 -7.64 17.16
N LEU A 79 22.42 -8.19 18.03
CA LEU A 79 23.54 -7.46 18.63
C LEU A 79 24.58 -7.07 17.57
N ALA A 80 24.89 -7.96 16.65
CA ALA A 80 25.79 -7.70 15.53
C ALA A 80 25.32 -6.55 14.64
N VAL A 81 24.03 -6.53 14.29
CA VAL A 81 23.43 -5.42 13.52
C VAL A 81 23.52 -4.11 14.29
N LEU A 82 23.31 -4.14 15.60
CA LEU A 82 23.38 -2.94 16.44
C LEU A 82 24.81 -2.40 16.55
N VAL A 83 25.78 -3.26 16.89
CA VAL A 83 27.20 -2.91 16.91
C VAL A 83 27.62 -2.39 15.53
N GLY A 84 27.15 -3.05 14.47
CA GLY A 84 27.35 -2.61 13.10
C GLY A 84 26.76 -1.26 12.77
N ALA A 85 25.59 -0.92 13.31
CA ALA A 85 24.99 0.40 13.16
C ALA A 85 25.80 1.48 13.86
N VAL A 86 26.36 1.19 15.05
CA VAL A 86 27.27 2.10 15.76
C VAL A 86 28.56 2.32 14.93
N LEU A 87 29.13 1.26 14.36
CA LEU A 87 30.32 1.35 13.50
C LEU A 87 30.06 2.07 12.17
N ALA A 88 28.86 1.90 11.60
CA ALA A 88 28.45 2.56 10.37
C ALA A 88 28.05 4.02 10.58
N SER A 89 27.77 4.44 11.82
CA SER A 89 27.28 5.78 12.16
C SER A 89 28.13 6.94 11.59
N PRO A 90 29.48 6.90 11.56
CA PRO A 90 30.27 7.99 10.98
C PRO A 90 30.02 8.16 9.49
N ILE A 91 29.85 7.05 8.78
CA ILE A 91 29.59 7.05 7.32
C ILE A 91 28.17 7.51 7.06
N VAL A 92 27.19 7.06 7.85
CA VAL A 92 25.79 7.48 7.71
C VAL A 92 25.64 8.99 7.96
N VAL A 93 26.28 9.52 9.00
CA VAL A 93 26.29 10.96 9.31
C VAL A 93 26.97 11.75 8.20
N TRP A 94 28.09 11.25 7.66
CA TRP A 94 28.79 11.87 6.53
C TRP A 94 27.92 11.91 5.27
N GLN A 95 27.23 10.82 4.93
CA GLN A 95 26.36 10.77 3.75
C GLN A 95 25.11 11.63 3.92
N ALA A 96 24.54 11.69 5.13
CA ALA A 96 23.48 12.62 5.46
C ALA A 96 23.94 14.07 5.26
N TRP A 97 25.13 14.44 5.73
CA TRP A 97 25.70 15.76 5.46
C TRP A 97 25.96 15.99 3.97
N ALA A 98 26.56 15.04 3.27
CA ALA A 98 26.92 15.20 1.86
C ALA A 98 25.69 15.48 1.00
N PHE A 99 24.52 14.95 1.38
CA PHE A 99 23.22 15.30 0.79
C PHE A 99 22.75 16.72 1.12
N LEU A 100 22.97 17.22 2.34
CA LEU A 100 22.63 18.60 2.72
C LEU A 100 23.61 19.63 2.13
N SER A 101 24.88 19.26 1.95
CA SER A 101 25.99 20.14 1.56
C SER A 101 25.79 20.99 0.28
N PRO A 102 25.08 20.53 -0.77
CA PRO A 102 24.83 21.33 -1.97
C PRO A 102 23.86 22.50 -1.74
N ALA A 103 23.06 22.45 -0.67
CA ALA A 103 22.10 23.49 -0.32
C ALA A 103 22.71 24.62 0.54
N LEU A 104 23.99 24.55 0.90
CA LEU A 104 24.67 25.50 1.80
C LEU A 104 25.72 26.37 1.08
N TYR A 105 25.88 27.62 1.55
CA TYR A 105 26.88 28.53 1.02
C TYR A 105 28.32 28.07 1.35
N GLU A 106 29.28 28.35 0.47
CA GLU A 106 30.71 28.01 0.62
C GLU A 106 31.32 28.44 1.97
N ARG A 107 30.86 29.57 2.53
CA ARG A 107 31.31 30.07 3.84
C ARG A 107 30.73 29.30 5.02
N GLU A 108 29.57 28.65 4.84
CA GLU A 108 28.89 27.85 5.87
C GLU A 108 29.47 26.44 5.96
N LYS A 109 29.92 25.87 4.84
CA LYS A 109 30.58 24.55 4.78
C LYS A 109 31.76 24.41 5.74
N ARG A 110 32.52 25.49 5.99
CA ARG A 110 33.69 25.50 6.91
C ARG A 110 33.33 25.25 8.37
N PHE A 111 32.12 25.63 8.81
CA PHE A 111 31.67 25.42 10.19
C PHE A 111 31.06 24.04 10.41
N VAL A 112 30.65 23.34 9.34
CA VAL A 112 29.93 22.07 9.47
C VAL A 112 30.87 20.91 9.79
N ILE A 113 32.10 20.90 9.27
CA ILE A 113 33.09 19.85 9.57
C ILE A 113 33.36 19.70 11.09
N PRO A 114 33.70 20.76 11.86
CA PRO A 114 33.93 20.63 13.30
C PRO A 114 32.66 20.27 14.08
N ILE A 115 31.49 20.72 13.59
CA ILE A 115 30.17 20.39 14.17
C ILE A 115 29.89 18.88 14.01
N LEU A 116 30.12 18.31 12.82
CA LEU A 116 29.91 16.87 12.58
C LEU A 116 30.87 15.99 13.38
N THR A 117 32.14 16.38 13.51
CA THR A 117 33.08 15.67 14.38
C THR A 117 32.62 15.70 15.84
N ALA A 118 32.09 16.83 16.30
CA ALA A 118 31.51 16.93 17.65
C ALA A 118 30.27 16.06 17.82
N GLY A 119 29.42 15.96 16.78
CA GLY A 119 28.28 15.03 16.73
C GLY A 119 28.68 13.58 16.93
N LEU A 120 29.71 13.12 16.22
CA LEU A 120 30.24 11.76 16.38
C LEU A 120 30.68 11.47 17.84
N PHE A 121 31.38 12.41 18.48
CA PHE A 121 31.76 12.26 19.88
C PHE A 121 30.57 12.32 20.84
N LEU A 122 29.54 13.13 20.53
CA LEU A 122 28.29 13.19 21.28
C LEU A 122 27.53 11.87 21.21
N PHE A 123 27.40 11.26 20.02
CA PHE A 123 26.74 9.97 19.84
C PHE A 123 27.45 8.85 20.63
N LEU A 124 28.77 8.75 20.49
CA LEU A 124 29.57 7.78 21.23
C LEU A 124 29.53 8.04 22.75
N GLY A 125 29.56 9.31 23.16
CA GLY A 125 29.41 9.72 24.56
C GLY A 125 28.04 9.34 25.13
N GLY A 126 26.97 9.51 24.34
CA GLY A 126 25.62 9.11 24.73
C GLY A 126 25.46 7.60 24.90
N ALA A 127 25.99 6.82 23.95
CA ALA A 127 26.01 5.36 24.05
C ALA A 127 26.82 4.87 25.26
N LEU A 128 27.97 5.49 25.53
CA LEU A 128 28.82 5.17 26.68
C LEU A 128 28.14 5.50 28.01
N MET A 129 27.53 6.69 28.11
CA MET A 129 26.77 7.11 29.30
C MET A 129 25.57 6.19 29.56
N ALA A 130 24.87 5.77 28.51
CA ALA A 130 23.76 4.84 28.61
C ALA A 130 24.20 3.50 29.22
N TYR A 131 25.30 2.93 28.72
CA TYR A 131 25.83 1.66 29.20
C TYR A 131 26.39 1.74 30.63
N LEU A 132 27.18 2.77 30.95
CA LEU A 132 27.89 2.85 32.23
C LEU A 132 27.04 3.36 33.39
N TRP A 133 26.11 4.29 33.14
CA TRP A 133 25.38 4.99 34.20
C TRP A 133 23.87 4.72 34.17
N VAL A 134 23.24 4.90 33.01
CA VAL A 134 21.77 4.90 32.93
C VAL A 134 21.19 3.49 33.03
N LEU A 135 21.70 2.55 32.23
CA LEU A 135 21.27 1.15 32.21
C LEU A 135 21.37 0.47 33.58
N PRO A 136 22.50 0.51 34.32
CA PRO A 136 22.57 -0.11 35.64
C PRO A 136 21.64 0.55 36.66
N THR A 137 21.40 1.86 36.56
CA THR A 137 20.48 2.58 37.46
C THR A 137 19.03 2.18 37.19
N ALA A 138 18.64 2.09 35.91
CA ALA A 138 17.33 1.59 35.50
C ALA A 138 17.11 0.16 36.02
N LEU A 139 18.07 -0.74 35.80
CA LEU A 139 17.95 -2.12 36.27
C LEU A 139 17.83 -2.21 37.80
N LYS A 140 18.67 -1.51 38.58
CA LYS A 140 18.56 -1.47 40.05
C LYS A 140 17.18 -1.03 40.52
N LEU A 141 16.61 -0.04 39.84
CA LEU A 141 15.27 0.45 40.15
C LEU A 141 14.19 -0.59 39.79
N LEU A 142 14.25 -1.22 38.62
CA LEU A 142 13.28 -2.27 38.26
C LEU A 142 13.31 -3.43 39.27
N PHE A 143 14.51 -3.84 39.70
CA PHE A 143 14.68 -4.88 40.72
C PHE A 143 14.27 -4.42 42.13
N SER A 144 14.26 -3.11 42.43
CA SER A 144 13.78 -2.61 43.72
C SER A 144 12.28 -2.84 43.96
N PHE A 145 11.51 -3.10 42.91
CA PHE A 145 10.09 -3.46 43.01
C PHE A 145 9.87 -4.96 43.28
N GLN A 146 10.94 -5.77 43.33
CA GLN A 146 10.82 -7.20 43.66
C GLN A 146 10.26 -7.36 45.08
N ARG A 147 9.17 -8.10 45.20
CA ARG A 147 8.61 -8.48 46.51
C ARG A 147 9.14 -9.86 46.90
N PRO A 148 9.23 -10.19 48.20
CA PRO A 148 9.70 -11.50 48.66
C PRO A 148 8.93 -12.68 48.06
N ASP A 149 7.67 -12.47 47.68
CA ASP A 149 6.76 -13.50 47.16
C ASP A 149 6.80 -13.63 45.62
N LEU A 150 7.60 -12.81 44.92
CA LEU A 150 7.65 -12.75 43.46
C LEU A 150 9.12 -12.75 42.97
N GLU A 151 9.52 -13.84 42.31
CA GLU A 151 10.84 -13.94 41.66
C GLU A 151 10.78 -13.46 40.19
N PHE A 152 11.72 -12.58 39.80
CA PHE A 152 11.82 -12.12 38.41
C PHE A 152 12.56 -13.15 37.54
N ILE A 153 11.85 -13.75 36.59
CA ILE A 153 12.46 -14.59 35.54
C ILE A 153 12.66 -13.73 34.28
N ILE A 154 13.90 -13.36 34.00
CA ILE A 154 14.25 -12.53 32.84
C ILE A 154 14.84 -13.41 31.72
N THR A 155 14.25 -13.32 30.54
CA THR A 155 14.75 -14.02 29.34
C THR A 155 15.88 -13.24 28.67
N ALA A 156 16.82 -13.96 28.06
CA ALA A 156 17.97 -13.37 27.38
C ALA A 156 17.55 -12.43 26.24
N ASP A 157 16.59 -12.83 25.41
CA ASP A 157 16.11 -12.02 24.28
C ASP A 157 15.51 -10.68 24.73
N ALA A 158 14.71 -10.69 25.81
CA ALA A 158 14.09 -9.48 26.35
C ALA A 158 15.16 -8.51 26.89
N TYR A 159 16.14 -9.02 27.65
CA TYR A 159 17.22 -8.20 28.20
C TYR A 159 18.09 -7.59 27.09
N PHE A 160 18.62 -8.41 26.17
CA PHE A 160 19.52 -7.91 25.13
C PHE A 160 18.81 -6.99 24.15
N SER A 161 17.54 -7.26 23.80
CA SER A 161 16.76 -6.36 22.95
C SER A 161 16.52 -5.02 23.64
N PHE A 162 16.17 -5.03 24.94
CA PHE A 162 16.01 -3.82 25.75
C PHE A 162 17.32 -3.03 25.83
N ALA A 163 18.41 -3.64 26.33
CA ALA A 163 19.68 -2.96 26.55
C ALA A 163 20.26 -2.38 25.25
N SER A 164 20.17 -3.13 24.14
CA SER A 164 20.69 -2.71 22.85
C SER A 164 19.91 -1.52 22.29
N LEU A 165 18.57 -1.59 22.27
CA LEU A 165 17.72 -0.48 21.81
C LEU A 165 17.91 0.76 22.69
N PHE A 166 18.02 0.56 24.00
CA PHE A 166 18.20 1.64 24.97
C PHE A 166 19.52 2.39 24.76
N ILE A 167 20.64 1.69 24.56
CA ILE A 167 21.94 2.32 24.27
C ILE A 167 21.90 3.12 22.95
N LEU A 168 21.30 2.54 21.90
CA LEU A 168 21.16 3.21 20.61
C LEU A 168 20.29 4.46 20.71
N ALA A 169 19.16 4.36 21.42
CA ALA A 169 18.24 5.47 21.66
C ALA A 169 18.95 6.65 22.35
N PHE A 170 19.76 6.37 23.37
CA PHE A 170 20.56 7.40 24.04
C PHE A 170 21.62 8.01 23.12
N GLY A 171 22.29 7.22 22.28
CA GLY A 171 23.20 7.75 21.26
C GLY A 171 22.50 8.77 20.34
N VAL A 172 21.31 8.44 19.83
CA VAL A 172 20.52 9.34 18.97
C VAL A 172 20.03 10.57 19.73
N VAL A 173 19.59 10.44 20.98
CA VAL A 173 19.14 11.57 21.81
C VAL A 173 20.29 12.55 22.09
N PHE A 174 21.52 12.07 22.21
CA PHE A 174 22.70 12.91 22.38
C PHE A 174 23.04 13.78 21.16
N GLU A 175 22.42 13.52 20.01
CA GLU A 175 22.52 14.39 18.82
C GLU A 175 21.57 15.59 18.88
N THR A 176 20.66 15.64 19.86
CA THR A 176 19.72 16.78 20.01
C THR A 176 20.41 18.15 20.12
N PRO A 177 21.52 18.34 20.86
CA PRO A 177 22.23 19.61 20.88
C PRO A 177 22.83 19.95 19.52
N LEU A 178 23.35 18.95 18.80
CA LEU A 178 23.91 19.10 17.45
C LEU A 178 22.85 19.68 16.50
N VAL A 179 21.66 19.06 16.49
CA VAL A 179 20.55 19.48 15.64
C VAL A 179 20.12 20.92 15.95
N ILE A 180 20.04 21.29 17.24
CA ILE A 180 19.68 22.65 17.66
C ILE A 180 20.73 23.67 17.20
N VAL A 181 22.02 23.36 17.39
CA VAL A 181 23.12 24.23 16.97
C VAL A 181 23.13 24.38 15.45
N LEU A 182 22.87 23.31 14.71
CA LEU A 182 22.86 23.29 13.25
C LEU A 182 21.69 24.12 12.67
N LEU A 183 20.48 23.96 13.23
CA LEU A 183 19.32 24.79 12.87
C LEU A 183 19.51 26.27 13.21
N ALA A 184 20.18 26.56 14.33
CA ALA A 184 20.54 27.91 14.71
C ALA A 184 21.66 28.48 13.82
N ALA A 185 22.65 27.68 13.44
CA ALA A 185 23.76 28.09 12.58
C ALA A 185 23.30 28.45 11.17
N PHE A 186 22.28 27.75 10.64
CA PHE A 186 21.68 28.05 9.33
C PHE A 186 20.66 29.20 9.36
N GLY A 187 20.39 29.78 10.53
CA GLY A 187 19.43 30.88 10.66
C GLY A 187 17.97 30.48 10.43
N VAL A 188 17.67 29.17 10.32
CA VAL A 188 16.30 28.64 10.19
C VAL A 188 15.50 28.94 11.46
N VAL A 189 16.15 28.88 12.63
CA VAL A 189 15.51 29.06 13.93
C VAL A 189 16.37 29.89 14.87
N HIS A 190 15.82 30.99 15.40
CA HIS A 190 16.50 31.82 16.40
C HIS A 190 16.59 31.08 17.75
N PRO A 191 17.69 31.16 18.53
CA PRO A 191 17.80 30.48 19.84
C PRO A 191 16.69 30.83 20.84
N GLY A 192 16.07 32.01 20.69
CA GLY A 192 14.90 32.43 21.47
C GLY A 192 13.62 31.64 21.17
N PHE A 193 13.49 31.04 19.98
CA PHE A 193 12.35 30.21 19.60
C PHE A 193 12.33 28.89 20.39
N PHE A 194 13.47 28.21 20.48
CA PHE A 194 13.61 27.00 21.30
C PHE A 194 13.34 27.29 22.79
N ALA A 195 13.81 28.44 23.29
CA ALA A 195 13.54 28.84 24.66
C ALA A 195 12.06 29.15 24.94
N LYS A 196 11.29 29.64 23.95
CA LYS A 196 9.84 29.91 24.08
C LYS A 196 9.02 28.62 24.05
N ASN A 197 9.47 27.61 23.30
CA ASN A 197 8.74 26.36 23.07
C ASN A 197 9.19 25.19 23.97
N ARG A 198 9.78 25.48 25.15
CA ARG A 198 10.15 24.47 26.16
C ARG A 198 9.01 23.53 26.55
N PRO A 199 7.75 23.98 26.71
CA PRO A 199 6.65 23.07 27.04
C PRO A 199 6.41 22.03 25.93
N MET A 200 6.55 22.42 24.67
CA MET A 200 6.43 21.49 23.54
C MET A 200 7.59 20.50 23.49
N ALA A 201 8.82 20.95 23.78
CA ALA A 201 9.98 20.08 23.88
C ALA A 201 9.83 19.05 25.01
N LEU A 202 9.24 19.45 26.15
CA LEU A 202 8.95 18.53 27.25
C LEU A 202 7.93 17.47 26.85
N VAL A 203 6.84 17.85 26.15
CA VAL A 203 5.83 16.90 25.67
C VAL A 203 6.43 15.94 24.63
N LEU A 204 7.19 16.45 23.66
CA LEU A 204 7.83 15.60 22.64
C LEU A 204 8.90 14.69 23.25
N GLY A 205 9.69 15.20 24.21
CA GLY A 205 10.66 14.43 24.97
C GLY A 205 10.00 13.35 25.81
N ALA A 206 8.85 13.63 26.42
CA ALA A 206 8.06 12.65 27.17
C ALA A 206 7.51 11.56 26.25
N ILE A 207 6.98 11.90 25.07
CA ILE A 207 6.52 10.92 24.08
C ILE A 207 7.69 10.05 23.61
N ALA A 208 8.84 10.64 23.33
CA ALA A 208 10.04 9.91 22.93
C ALA A 208 10.53 8.97 24.04
N ALA A 209 10.58 9.44 25.29
CA ALA A 209 10.94 8.61 26.44
C ALA A 209 9.96 7.44 26.61
N ALA A 210 8.64 7.69 26.54
CA ALA A 210 7.62 6.65 26.67
C ALA A 210 7.65 5.59 25.55
N LEU A 211 8.17 5.93 24.36
CA LEU A 211 8.33 4.99 23.26
C LEU A 211 9.62 4.16 23.39
N LEU A 212 10.68 4.76 23.95
CA LEU A 212 12.03 4.21 24.00
C LEU A 212 12.33 3.47 25.31
N THR A 213 11.63 3.79 26.39
CA THR A 213 11.68 3.06 27.66
C THR A 213 10.49 2.10 27.78
N PRO A 214 10.56 1.08 28.65
CA PRO A 214 9.39 0.28 29.02
C PRO A 214 8.27 1.18 29.56
N PRO A 215 7.02 0.69 29.59
CA PRO A 215 5.84 1.47 30.00
C PRO A 215 5.78 1.63 31.53
N ASP A 216 6.82 2.19 32.13
CA ASP A 216 6.91 2.52 33.55
C ASP A 216 7.27 4.00 33.73
N ALA A 217 6.52 4.70 34.59
CA ALA A 217 6.63 6.14 34.76
C ALA A 217 8.01 6.58 35.27
N VAL A 218 8.71 5.72 36.02
CA VAL A 218 9.98 6.09 36.65
C VAL A 218 11.14 5.98 35.65
N SER A 219 11.23 4.91 34.85
CA SER A 219 12.24 4.81 33.78
C SER A 219 12.03 5.88 32.70
N MET A 220 10.77 6.20 32.40
CA MET A 220 10.43 7.32 31.51
C MET A 220 10.98 8.65 32.06
N MET A 221 10.79 8.93 33.36
CA MET A 221 11.32 10.15 33.99
C MET A 221 12.86 10.16 34.04
N LEU A 222 13.48 9.01 34.28
CA LEU A 222 14.93 8.83 34.31
C LEU A 222 15.58 9.08 32.95
N MET A 223 14.85 8.85 31.84
CA MET A 223 15.28 9.23 30.48
C MET A 223 14.93 10.68 30.12
N LEU A 224 13.78 11.19 30.58
CA LEU A 224 13.32 12.54 30.28
C LEU A 224 14.24 13.62 30.86
N VAL A 225 14.79 13.40 32.07
CA VAL A 225 15.66 14.36 32.74
C VAL A 225 16.96 14.63 31.95
N PRO A 226 17.76 13.61 31.55
CA PRO A 226 18.91 13.82 30.67
C PRO A 226 18.56 14.47 29.32
N LEU A 227 17.43 14.09 28.73
CA LEU A 227 17.00 14.62 27.43
C LEU A 227 16.70 16.13 27.52
N MET A 228 15.99 16.56 28.56
CA MET A 228 15.71 17.99 28.80
C MET A 228 16.97 18.77 29.14
N LEU A 229 17.93 18.15 29.83
CA LEU A 229 19.22 18.76 30.12
C LEU A 229 20.05 18.98 28.84
N LEU A 230 20.07 17.98 27.94
CA LEU A 230 20.72 18.10 26.62
C LEU A 230 20.07 19.18 25.75
N TYR A 231 18.74 19.27 25.78
CA TYR A 231 17.99 20.33 25.10
C TYR A 231 18.43 21.72 25.60
N GLU A 232 18.63 21.89 26.90
CA GLU A 232 19.09 23.15 27.49
C GLU A 232 20.54 23.49 27.11
N ILE A 233 21.42 22.49 27.12
CA ILE A 233 22.80 22.62 26.65
C ILE A 233 22.82 23.05 25.17
N GLY A 234 21.95 22.47 24.34
CA GLY A 234 21.81 22.85 22.93
C GLY A 234 21.40 24.31 22.75
N ILE A 235 20.44 24.81 23.54
CA ILE A 235 20.04 26.23 23.53
C ILE A 235 21.20 27.13 23.96
N LEU A 236 21.95 26.75 24.99
CA LEU A 236 23.09 27.52 25.49
C LEU A 236 24.20 27.60 24.44
N ALA A 237 24.55 26.47 23.82
CA ALA A 237 25.53 26.40 22.74
C ALA A 237 25.11 27.25 21.52
N ALA A 238 23.84 27.18 21.13
CA ALA A 238 23.29 28.00 20.05
C ALA A 238 23.36 29.51 20.37
N ARG A 239 23.11 29.92 21.62
CA ARG A 239 23.27 31.32 22.07
C ARG A 239 24.73 31.78 22.06
N LEU A 240 25.67 30.93 22.48
CA LEU A 240 27.10 31.23 22.47
C LEU A 240 27.60 31.42 21.03
N LEU A 241 27.20 30.54 20.11
CA LEU A 241 27.53 30.63 18.69
C LEU A 241 26.99 31.94 18.07
N TRP A 242 25.75 32.31 18.39
CA TRP A 242 25.14 33.55 17.89
C TRP A 242 25.83 34.80 18.45
N ARG A 243 26.23 34.78 19.73
CA ARG A 243 27.00 35.86 20.37
C ARG A 243 28.41 36.00 19.78
N ALA A 244 29.06 34.91 19.39
CA ALA A 244 30.35 34.94 18.70
C ALA A 244 30.23 35.57 17.30
N ARG A 245 29.22 35.20 16.50
CA ARG A 245 28.94 35.84 15.20
C ARG A 245 28.63 37.33 15.33
N ALA A 246 27.89 37.74 16.36
CA ALA A 246 27.59 39.15 16.61
C ALA A 246 28.85 39.97 17.02
N ARG A 247 29.91 39.32 17.51
CA ARG A 247 31.21 39.97 17.80
C ARG A 247 32.07 40.12 16.55
N GLU A 248 32.08 39.14 15.65
CA GLU A 248 32.77 39.24 14.35
C GLU A 248 32.17 40.35 13.47
N LEU A 249 30.83 40.42 13.38
CA LEU A 249 30.13 41.49 12.66
C LEU A 249 30.37 42.89 13.25
N LYS A 250 30.66 42.98 14.56
CA LYS A 250 31.06 44.25 15.21
C LYS A 250 32.54 44.58 15.01
N SER A 251 33.41 43.59 14.77
CA SER A 251 34.83 43.80 14.49
C SER A 251 35.10 44.28 13.05
N GLU A 252 34.28 43.86 12.07
CA GLU A 252 34.33 44.37 10.69
C GLU A 252 33.61 45.73 10.55
N ALA A 253 32.66 46.06 11.42
CA ALA A 253 31.94 47.34 11.40
C ALA A 253 32.69 48.51 12.11
N ALA A 254 33.87 48.26 12.67
CA ALA A 254 34.61 49.23 13.47
C ALA A 254 35.04 50.54 12.73
N PRO A 255 35.38 50.56 11.43
CA PRO A 255 35.67 51.83 10.77
C PRO A 255 34.42 52.57 10.25
N ALA A 256 33.26 51.90 10.11
CA ALA A 256 32.03 52.54 9.63
C ALA A 256 31.19 53.16 10.76
N LEU A 257 31.28 52.59 11.98
CA LEU A 257 30.50 53.05 13.13
C LEU A 257 31.06 54.35 13.73
N LEU A 258 32.36 54.65 13.55
CA LEU A 258 32.96 55.90 14.06
C LEU A 258 32.54 57.14 13.26
N VAL A 259 32.11 56.98 11.99
CA VAL A 259 31.63 58.09 11.16
C VAL A 259 30.13 58.36 11.39
N LEU A 260 29.34 57.33 11.72
CA LEU A 260 27.91 57.48 12.03
C LEU A 260 27.65 57.92 13.48
N LEU A 261 28.62 57.75 14.40
CA LEU A 261 28.52 58.25 15.77
C LEU A 261 28.89 59.74 15.94
N ALA A 262 29.43 60.38 14.89
CA ALA A 262 29.71 61.83 14.90
C ALA A 262 28.49 62.68 14.49
N LEU A 263 27.39 62.07 14.04
CA LEU A 263 26.19 62.80 13.62
C LEU A 263 24.94 62.25 14.33
N GLY A 264 24.81 62.63 15.59
CA GLY A 264 23.50 63.01 16.14
C GLY A 264 22.66 61.91 16.79
N GLY A 265 22.52 62.05 18.11
CA GLY A 265 21.20 61.98 18.76
C GLY A 265 20.76 60.62 19.29
N ALA A 266 20.99 60.42 20.59
CA ALA A 266 20.38 59.36 21.38
C ALA A 266 18.84 59.40 21.31
N ALA A 267 18.21 58.26 21.06
CA ALA A 267 16.82 58.02 21.43
C ALA A 267 16.63 56.58 21.90
N ARG A 268 16.25 56.44 23.17
CA ARG A 268 15.79 55.20 23.81
C ARG A 268 14.55 54.69 23.08
N ALA A 269 14.59 53.46 22.55
CA ALA A 269 13.38 52.77 22.11
C ALA A 269 12.82 51.92 23.27
N GLN A 270 11.82 52.47 23.96
CA GLN A 270 10.86 51.71 24.74
C GLN A 270 10.03 50.82 23.81
N GLY A 271 9.78 49.58 24.21
CA GLY A 271 8.92 48.66 23.46
C GLY A 271 7.49 49.18 23.40
N GLN A 272 7.06 49.63 22.22
CA GLN A 272 5.65 49.88 21.92
C GLN A 272 4.96 48.55 21.59
N GLN A 273 3.96 48.22 22.40
CA GLN A 273 2.90 47.29 22.04
C GLN A 273 2.23 47.76 20.74
N PRO A 274 1.78 46.85 19.85
CA PRO A 274 1.02 47.24 18.67
C PRO A 274 -0.27 47.96 19.11
N PRO A 275 -0.69 49.02 18.42
CA PRO A 275 -1.92 49.72 18.78
C PRO A 275 -3.12 48.76 18.65
N PRO A 276 -4.14 48.89 19.51
CA PRO A 276 -5.42 48.22 19.26
C PRO A 276 -5.99 48.74 17.95
N LEU A 277 -6.53 47.84 17.13
CA LEU A 277 -7.28 48.20 15.93
C LEU A 277 -8.38 49.21 16.30
N PRO A 278 -8.57 50.28 15.51
CA PRO A 278 -9.71 51.17 15.70
C PRO A 278 -10.99 50.34 15.56
N ARG A 279 -11.84 50.33 16.59
CA ARG A 279 -13.23 49.92 16.41
C ARG A 279 -13.88 50.98 15.52
N LEU A 280 -14.25 50.60 14.30
CA LEU A 280 -15.12 51.42 13.46
C LEU A 280 -16.44 51.68 14.20
N PRO A 281 -17.04 52.88 14.06
CA PRO A 281 -18.36 53.15 14.61
C PRO A 281 -19.36 52.12 14.08
N GLN A 282 -20.13 51.49 14.99
CA GLN A 282 -21.37 50.84 14.63
C GLN A 282 -22.37 51.94 14.28
N ASP A 283 -22.43 52.32 13.01
CA ASP A 283 -23.58 53.04 12.48
C ASP A 283 -24.52 52.07 11.79
N THR A 284 -25.73 52.03 12.33
CA THR A 284 -26.95 51.42 11.82
C THR A 284 -27.23 51.83 10.39
N LEU A 285 -27.05 50.91 9.44
CA LEU A 285 -27.70 50.98 8.13
C LEU A 285 -28.31 49.62 7.77
N ALA A 286 -29.49 49.72 7.16
CA ALA A 286 -30.50 48.70 6.92
C ALA A 286 -29.99 47.44 6.16
N PRO A 287 -30.69 46.30 6.30
CA PRO A 287 -30.32 45.05 5.66
C PRO A 287 -30.78 45.06 4.19
N ASP A 288 -30.04 45.74 3.32
CA ASP A 288 -30.17 45.53 1.86
C ASP A 288 -28.98 46.14 1.09
N SER A 289 -27.84 45.44 1.10
CA SER A 289 -26.75 45.62 0.13
C SER A 289 -25.64 44.59 0.35
N LEU A 290 -25.94 43.32 0.07
CA LEU A 290 -24.92 42.27 0.01
C LEU A 290 -24.69 41.87 -1.44
N ARG A 291 -23.69 42.50 -2.08
CA ARG A 291 -22.86 41.91 -3.13
C ARG A 291 -21.81 42.93 -3.51
N ARG A 292 -20.53 42.63 -3.22
CA ARG A 292 -19.33 42.94 -4.01
C ARG A 292 -18.07 42.66 -3.17
N GLY A 293 -17.03 42.02 -3.70
CA GLY A 293 -16.93 41.45 -5.04
C GLY A 293 -15.50 41.01 -5.41
N GLN A 294 -15.21 40.45 -6.59
CA GLN A 294 -13.87 40.00 -7.15
C GLN A 294 -14.19 39.40 -8.55
N PRO A 295 -13.17 38.92 -9.32
CA PRO A 295 -13.28 38.39 -10.66
C PRO A 295 -14.17 37.18 -10.68
N VAL A 296 -15.25 37.36 -11.40
CA VAL A 296 -16.14 36.31 -11.82
C VAL A 296 -16.06 36.25 -13.34
N ASP A 297 -15.97 35.04 -13.89
CA ASP A 297 -16.18 34.78 -15.32
C ASP A 297 -17.50 35.44 -15.73
N THR A 298 -17.57 36.10 -16.90
CA THR A 298 -18.77 36.81 -17.39
C THR A 298 -20.03 35.92 -17.33
N ALA A 299 -19.89 34.61 -17.50
CA ALA A 299 -21.00 33.66 -17.36
C ALA A 299 -21.48 33.44 -15.91
N ALA A 300 -20.56 33.39 -14.94
CA ALA A 300 -20.88 33.23 -13.52
C ALA A 300 -21.31 34.58 -12.89
N ALA A 301 -20.76 35.69 -13.39
CA ALA A 301 -21.15 37.05 -12.99
C ALA A 301 -22.64 37.28 -13.29
N ARG A 302 -23.11 36.77 -14.44
CA ARG A 302 -24.52 36.78 -14.83
C ARG A 302 -25.42 36.00 -13.87
N LYS A 303 -24.97 34.86 -13.35
CA LYS A 303 -25.74 34.06 -12.36
C LYS A 303 -25.79 34.73 -10.97
N LEU A 304 -24.73 35.45 -10.61
CA LEU A 304 -24.58 36.14 -9.33
C LEU A 304 -25.02 37.61 -9.37
N GLY A 305 -25.67 38.06 -10.46
CA GLY A 305 -26.14 39.44 -10.62
C GLY A 305 -25.04 40.51 -10.53
N LEU A 306 -23.80 40.17 -10.88
CA LEU A 306 -22.65 41.08 -10.92
C LEU A 306 -22.55 41.74 -12.31
N PRO A 307 -22.01 42.98 -12.41
CA PRO A 307 -21.85 43.67 -13.69
C PRO A 307 -20.91 42.88 -14.62
N THR A 308 -21.33 42.63 -15.86
CA THR A 308 -20.58 41.83 -16.85
C THR A 308 -19.71 42.65 -17.81
N GLY A 309 -19.72 43.97 -17.67
CA GLY A 309 -18.97 44.92 -18.50
C GLY A 309 -19.06 46.34 -17.93
N PRO A 310 -18.25 47.27 -18.45
CA PRO A 310 -18.24 48.65 -17.98
C PRO A 310 -19.58 49.33 -18.25
N SER A 311 -19.99 50.20 -17.33
CA SER A 311 -21.23 50.98 -17.41
C SER A 311 -21.23 52.02 -18.53
N ARG A 312 -20.04 52.44 -18.97
CA ARG A 312 -19.81 53.40 -20.05
C ARG A 312 -18.72 52.87 -20.99
N GLN A 313 -18.66 53.43 -22.20
CA GLN A 313 -17.59 53.14 -23.16
C GLN A 313 -16.92 54.45 -23.54
N PHE A 314 -15.60 54.42 -23.72
CA PHE A 314 -14.87 55.56 -24.26
C PHE A 314 -15.17 55.72 -25.76
N PRO A 315 -15.22 56.96 -26.27
CA PRO A 315 -15.31 57.19 -27.71
C PRO A 315 -14.14 56.52 -28.46
N PRO A 316 -14.34 56.16 -29.74
CA PRO A 316 -13.27 55.59 -30.56
C PRO A 316 -12.09 56.57 -30.65
N ALA A 317 -10.88 56.03 -30.78
CA ALA A 317 -9.68 56.86 -30.93
C ALA A 317 -9.81 57.70 -32.20
N ASP A 318 -9.52 59.00 -32.10
CA ASP A 318 -9.42 59.87 -33.26
C ASP A 318 -8.23 59.46 -34.16
N SER A 319 -8.17 60.05 -35.36
CA SER A 319 -7.12 59.75 -36.34
C SER A 319 -5.70 60.01 -35.82
N MET A 320 -5.52 60.97 -34.90
CA MET A 320 -4.23 61.33 -34.31
C MET A 320 -3.76 60.27 -33.30
N ILE A 321 -4.64 59.87 -32.37
CA ILE A 321 -4.36 58.83 -31.38
C ILE A 321 -4.10 57.50 -32.08
N GLN A 322 -4.82 57.19 -33.16
CA GLN A 322 -4.59 55.99 -33.96
C GLN A 322 -3.18 55.97 -34.59
N GLU A 323 -2.70 57.10 -35.12
CA GLU A 323 -1.33 57.19 -35.66
C GLU A 323 -0.25 57.15 -34.58
N LEU A 324 -0.50 57.74 -33.40
CA LEU A 324 0.42 57.65 -32.26
C LEU A 324 0.55 56.21 -31.74
N LEU A 325 -0.56 55.48 -31.66
CA LEU A 325 -0.57 54.08 -31.22
C LEU A 325 0.13 53.11 -32.20
N LYS A 326 0.31 53.50 -33.46
CA LYS A 326 1.10 52.71 -34.44
C LYS A 326 2.61 52.83 -34.22
N ARG A 327 3.09 53.80 -33.43
CA ARG A 327 4.52 54.00 -33.17
C ARG A 327 4.97 53.20 -31.94
N GLU A 328 6.16 52.62 -32.01
CA GLU A 328 6.74 51.90 -30.88
C GLU A 328 6.89 52.80 -29.65
N GLY A 329 6.44 52.31 -28.49
CA GLY A 329 6.56 52.99 -27.20
C GLY A 329 5.35 53.82 -26.75
N PHE A 330 4.34 54.04 -27.59
CA PHE A 330 3.13 54.78 -27.21
C PHE A 330 2.04 53.85 -26.66
N ARG A 331 1.45 54.23 -25.52
CA ARG A 331 0.34 53.52 -24.87
C ARG A 331 -0.74 54.51 -24.49
N ALA A 332 -1.96 54.31 -24.98
CA ALA A 332 -3.10 55.14 -24.57
C ALA A 332 -3.60 54.71 -23.19
N THR A 333 -3.70 55.66 -22.27
CA THR A 333 -4.50 55.54 -21.05
C THR A 333 -5.57 56.61 -21.11
N ARG A 334 -6.84 56.21 -21.04
CA ARG A 334 -7.99 57.11 -21.12
C ARG A 334 -8.57 57.29 -19.73
N TYR A 335 -8.93 58.52 -19.42
CA TYR A 335 -9.49 58.90 -18.13
C TYR A 335 -10.83 59.61 -18.35
N ALA A 336 -11.86 59.24 -17.59
CA ALA A 336 -13.16 59.90 -17.59
C ALA A 336 -13.66 60.03 -16.15
N GLY A 337 -14.30 61.13 -15.84
CA GLY A 337 -14.88 61.42 -14.52
C GLY A 337 -15.63 62.73 -14.56
N ASP A 338 -16.48 63.00 -13.56
CA ASP A 338 -17.20 64.28 -13.50
C ASP A 338 -16.21 65.44 -13.24
N THR A 339 -15.15 65.15 -12.48
CA THR A 339 -14.04 66.08 -12.25
C THR A 339 -12.70 65.38 -12.39
N LEU A 340 -11.77 66.01 -13.12
CA LEU A 340 -10.39 65.56 -13.30
C LEU A 340 -9.47 66.68 -12.83
N THR A 341 -8.68 66.40 -11.80
CA THR A 341 -7.66 67.33 -11.27
C THR A 341 -6.28 66.76 -11.55
N LEU A 342 -5.46 67.54 -12.25
CA LEU A 342 -4.06 67.22 -12.51
C LEU A 342 -3.18 68.11 -11.65
N PHE A 343 -2.41 67.50 -10.75
CA PHE A 343 -1.38 68.18 -9.97
C PHE A 343 -0.06 68.03 -10.72
N ALA A 344 0.36 69.08 -11.42
CA ALA A 344 1.54 69.05 -12.28
C ALA A 344 2.86 68.96 -11.48
N ASP A 345 2.88 69.53 -10.28
CA ASP A 345 3.99 69.51 -9.33
C ASP A 345 4.24 68.11 -8.73
N THR A 346 3.18 67.43 -8.31
CA THR A 346 3.26 66.07 -7.73
C THR A 346 3.08 64.96 -8.77
N ARG A 347 2.77 65.31 -10.03
CA ARG A 347 2.42 64.38 -11.13
C ARG A 347 1.32 63.40 -10.72
N GLU A 348 0.28 63.93 -10.08
CA GLU A 348 -0.87 63.18 -9.59
C GLU A 348 -2.11 63.50 -10.43
N ILE A 349 -2.84 62.46 -10.84
CA ILE A 349 -4.13 62.56 -11.52
C ILE A 349 -5.21 62.08 -10.56
N VAL A 350 -6.18 62.94 -10.24
CA VAL A 350 -7.33 62.61 -9.40
C VAL A 350 -8.61 62.71 -10.21
N LEU A 351 -9.35 61.61 -10.27
CA LEU A 351 -10.67 61.50 -10.87
C LEU A 351 -11.68 61.33 -9.76
N ASN A 352 -12.65 62.23 -9.66
CA ASN A 352 -13.70 62.16 -8.64
C ASN A 352 -15.08 62.12 -9.27
N ARG A 353 -15.96 61.32 -8.66
CA ARG A 353 -17.33 60.99 -9.04
C ARG A 353 -17.41 60.35 -10.42
N ARG A 354 -17.88 59.10 -10.45
CA ARG A 354 -17.96 58.29 -11.67
C ARG A 354 -16.60 58.24 -12.39
N ALA A 355 -15.53 57.94 -11.66
CA ALA A 355 -14.20 57.82 -12.21
C ALA A 355 -14.10 56.53 -13.04
N MET A 356 -13.53 56.63 -14.23
CA MET A 356 -13.34 55.53 -15.17
C MET A 356 -11.98 55.68 -15.85
N VAL A 357 -11.23 54.58 -15.92
CA VAL A 357 -9.90 54.53 -16.53
C VAL A 357 -9.81 53.33 -17.46
N GLU A 358 -9.37 53.53 -18.70
CA GLU A 358 -9.12 52.45 -19.67
C GLU A 358 -7.64 52.43 -20.05
N ARG A 359 -7.02 51.25 -20.01
CA ARG A 359 -5.63 51.03 -20.44
C ARG A 359 -5.45 49.60 -20.93
N GLU A 360 -4.85 49.43 -22.11
CA GLU A 360 -4.50 48.10 -22.68
C GLU A 360 -5.70 47.11 -22.74
N GLY A 361 -6.92 47.62 -22.91
CA GLY A 361 -8.15 46.81 -22.97
C GLY A 361 -8.77 46.48 -21.60
N SER A 362 -8.12 46.84 -20.49
CA SER A 362 -8.69 46.74 -19.15
C SER A 362 -9.36 48.06 -18.76
N THR A 363 -10.55 47.99 -18.18
CA THR A 363 -11.35 49.15 -17.75
C THR A 363 -11.59 49.12 -16.26
N LEU A 364 -11.27 50.20 -15.55
CA LEU A 364 -11.52 50.36 -14.11
C LEU A 364 -12.57 51.45 -13.88
N GLU A 365 -13.63 51.14 -13.15
CA GLU A 365 -14.65 52.08 -12.69
C GLU A 365 -14.65 52.17 -11.17
N ALA A 366 -14.75 53.37 -10.59
CA ALA A 366 -14.90 53.58 -9.14
C ALA A 366 -15.52 54.96 -8.85
N ASP A 367 -15.87 55.26 -7.60
CA ASP A 367 -16.29 56.61 -7.22
C ASP A 367 -15.14 57.62 -7.32
N SER A 368 -13.93 57.20 -6.97
CA SER A 368 -12.71 57.99 -7.16
C SER A 368 -11.53 57.11 -7.56
N VAL A 369 -10.72 57.62 -8.50
CA VAL A 369 -9.45 57.00 -8.92
C VAL A 369 -8.35 58.03 -8.83
N ARG A 370 -7.27 57.67 -8.13
CA ARG A 370 -6.08 58.48 -7.95
C ARG A 370 -4.88 57.75 -8.54
N PHE A 371 -4.15 58.42 -9.42
CA PHE A 371 -2.98 57.88 -10.08
C PHE A 371 -1.75 58.74 -9.79
N PHE A 372 -0.79 58.13 -9.08
CA PHE A 372 0.51 58.71 -8.76
C PHE A 372 1.52 58.31 -9.83
N GLN A 373 1.78 59.20 -10.80
CA GLN A 373 2.57 58.85 -11.97
C GLN A 373 4.03 58.54 -11.61
N ALA A 374 4.63 59.26 -10.65
CA ALA A 374 6.01 59.05 -10.21
C ALA A 374 6.24 57.69 -9.53
N GLU A 375 5.22 57.15 -8.86
CA GLU A 375 5.30 55.92 -8.07
C GLU A 375 4.65 54.72 -8.79
N CYS A 376 4.18 54.93 -10.02
CA CYS A 376 3.37 53.98 -10.78
C CYS A 376 2.14 53.44 -10.02
N ARG A 377 1.62 54.16 -9.02
CA ARG A 377 0.60 53.65 -8.11
C ARG A 377 -0.78 54.17 -8.49
N LEU A 378 -1.72 53.27 -8.65
CA LEU A 378 -3.14 53.54 -8.83
C LEU A 378 -3.89 53.14 -7.56
N GLN A 379 -4.78 54.01 -7.10
CA GLN A 379 -5.67 53.76 -5.99
C GLN A 379 -7.11 54.07 -6.39
N ALA A 380 -8.03 53.14 -6.16
CA ALA A 380 -9.45 53.32 -6.44
C ALA A 380 -10.28 53.04 -5.19
N VAL A 381 -11.26 53.90 -4.92
CA VAL A 381 -12.10 53.89 -3.72
C VAL A 381 -13.55 54.12 -4.13
N GLY A 382 -14.48 53.47 -3.41
CA GLY A 382 -15.92 53.53 -3.70
C GLY A 382 -16.28 52.51 -4.76
N GLU A 383 -16.34 51.25 -4.34
CA GLU A 383 -16.72 50.08 -5.15
C GLU A 383 -15.96 49.92 -6.49
N PRO A 384 -14.61 49.87 -6.48
CA PRO A 384 -13.84 49.68 -7.70
C PRO A 384 -14.22 48.38 -8.44
N LYS A 385 -14.53 48.50 -9.73
CA LYS A 385 -14.82 47.43 -10.69
C LYS A 385 -13.79 47.45 -11.81
N LEU A 386 -12.91 46.47 -11.83
CA LEU A 386 -11.93 46.27 -12.89
C LEU A 386 -12.42 45.16 -13.82
N PHE A 387 -12.64 45.52 -15.08
CA PHE A 387 -12.98 44.64 -16.18
C PHE A 387 -11.71 44.37 -16.98
N ASP A 388 -11.20 43.13 -16.91
CA ASP A 388 -10.01 42.72 -17.65
C ASP A 388 -10.30 41.43 -18.42
N GLN A 389 -10.45 41.54 -19.74
CA GLN A 389 -10.79 40.47 -20.68
C GLN A 389 -11.95 39.57 -20.20
N SER A 390 -11.64 38.43 -19.57
CA SER A 390 -12.61 37.43 -19.09
C SER A 390 -12.85 37.46 -17.58
N THR A 391 -12.30 38.43 -16.86
CA THR A 391 -12.32 38.49 -15.38
C THR A 391 -12.80 39.85 -14.88
N VAL A 392 -13.77 39.86 -13.96
CA VAL A 392 -14.39 41.10 -13.42
C VAL A 392 -14.08 41.33 -11.94
N LEU A 393 -12.93 41.92 -11.61
CA LEU A 393 -12.54 42.20 -10.22
C LEU A 393 -13.41 43.30 -9.61
N VAL A 394 -14.16 43.00 -8.56
CA VAL A 394 -14.84 44.03 -7.76
C VAL A 394 -14.29 44.02 -6.33
N GLY A 395 -14.52 45.05 -5.53
CA GLY A 395 -14.10 45.11 -4.12
C GLY A 395 -14.48 46.44 -3.48
N GLU A 396 -14.10 46.66 -2.22
CA GLU A 396 -14.35 47.94 -1.53
C GLU A 396 -13.26 48.99 -1.82
N GLY A 397 -12.04 48.52 -2.10
CA GLY A 397 -10.89 49.36 -2.41
C GLY A 397 -9.83 48.60 -3.17
N MET A 398 -9.11 49.29 -4.06
CA MET A 398 -8.08 48.70 -4.91
C MET A 398 -6.82 49.55 -4.88
N ARG A 399 -5.66 48.90 -4.71
CA ARG A 399 -4.33 49.50 -4.89
C ARG A 399 -3.59 48.69 -5.93
N TYR A 400 -3.04 49.33 -6.96
CA TYR A 400 -2.40 48.64 -8.07
C TYR A 400 -1.13 49.38 -8.51
N ASN A 401 -0.01 48.67 -8.56
CA ASN A 401 1.24 49.16 -9.14
C ASN A 401 1.24 48.83 -10.64
N THR A 402 1.14 49.88 -11.45
CA THR A 402 1.08 49.79 -12.92
C THR A 402 2.41 49.40 -13.58
N CYS A 403 3.54 49.59 -12.90
CA CYS A 403 4.87 49.21 -13.40
C CYS A 403 5.20 47.75 -13.07
N GLU A 404 4.90 47.30 -11.84
CA GLU A 404 5.10 45.91 -11.43
C GLU A 404 3.93 44.99 -11.79
N ARG A 405 2.80 45.53 -12.25
CA ARG A 405 1.57 44.77 -12.59
C ARG A 405 1.06 43.94 -11.40
N ARG A 406 1.09 44.55 -10.21
CA ARG A 406 0.67 43.92 -8.94
C ARG A 406 -0.31 44.79 -8.21
N GLY A 407 -1.36 44.20 -7.67
CA GLY A 407 -2.32 44.95 -6.86
C GLY A 407 -2.95 44.14 -5.74
N ILE A 408 -3.52 44.88 -4.79
CA ILE A 408 -4.27 44.36 -3.67
C ILE A 408 -5.70 44.91 -3.78
N VAL A 409 -6.68 44.01 -3.70
CA VAL A 409 -8.10 44.31 -3.64
C VAL A 409 -8.61 43.95 -2.25
N ALA A 410 -9.24 44.90 -1.57
CA ALA A 410 -9.85 44.72 -0.27
C ALA A 410 -11.28 44.14 -0.39
N ASP A 411 -11.63 43.26 0.54
CA ASP A 411 -12.87 42.45 0.60
C ASP A 411 -13.32 41.89 -0.76
N ALA A 412 -12.42 41.11 -1.32
CA ALA A 412 -12.51 40.62 -2.65
C ALA A 412 -13.23 39.22 -2.62
N PHE A 413 -14.44 39.01 -3.20
CA PHE A 413 -15.23 37.79 -3.60
C PHE A 413 -15.21 37.21 -5.10
N THR A 414 -14.60 36.06 -5.40
CA THR A 414 -14.16 35.54 -6.73
C THR A 414 -14.59 34.10 -6.89
N SER A 415 -14.67 33.62 -8.12
CA SER A 415 -14.92 32.21 -8.38
C SER A 415 -13.88 31.51 -9.27
N PHE A 416 -13.70 30.22 -9.03
CA PHE A 416 -12.85 29.34 -9.84
C PHE A 416 -13.54 27.98 -10.05
N LYS A 417 -13.46 27.40 -11.25
CA LYS A 417 -14.05 26.09 -11.53
C LYS A 417 -13.06 24.94 -11.24
N GLN A 418 -13.44 24.00 -10.38
CA GLN A 418 -12.78 22.72 -10.10
C GLN A 418 -13.63 21.55 -10.61
N SER A 419 -13.15 20.75 -11.57
CA SER A 419 -13.76 19.45 -11.91
C SER A 419 -15.30 19.45 -12.16
N GLY A 420 -15.89 20.61 -12.52
CA GLY A 420 -17.34 20.80 -12.68
C GLY A 420 -18.06 21.54 -11.54
N VAL A 421 -17.37 21.78 -10.42
CA VAL A 421 -17.85 22.53 -9.24
C VAL A 421 -17.18 23.91 -9.20
N GLU A 422 -17.92 24.95 -8.89
CA GLU A 422 -17.40 26.32 -8.76
C GLU A 422 -17.07 26.62 -7.29
N TRP A 423 -15.87 27.13 -7.03
CA TRP A 423 -15.39 27.55 -5.73
C TRP A 423 -15.39 29.06 -5.63
N PHE A 424 -15.97 29.57 -4.56
CA PHE A 424 -16.01 30.97 -4.21
C PHE A 424 -14.99 31.26 -3.12
N LEU A 425 -14.18 32.30 -3.31
CA LEU A 425 -13.23 32.79 -2.31
C LEU A 425 -13.59 34.23 -1.98
N ARG A 426 -13.50 34.63 -0.70
CA ARG A 426 -13.73 36.00 -0.23
C ARG A 426 -12.64 36.43 0.74
N GLY A 427 -11.95 37.54 0.53
CA GLY A 427 -10.94 38.07 1.45
C GLY A 427 -10.01 39.09 0.80
N GLN A 428 -8.86 39.34 1.40
CA GLN A 428 -7.88 40.29 0.85
C GLN A 428 -7.11 39.64 -0.30
N LEU A 429 -7.36 40.05 -1.53
CA LEU A 429 -6.74 39.43 -2.70
C LEU A 429 -5.54 40.24 -3.19
N ALA A 430 -4.37 39.62 -3.25
CA ALA A 430 -3.22 40.12 -3.98
C ALA A 430 -3.13 39.40 -5.34
N VAL A 431 -3.25 40.19 -6.41
CA VAL A 431 -3.18 39.73 -7.80
C VAL A 431 -1.86 40.19 -8.41
N ASP A 432 -1.14 39.25 -8.98
CA ASP A 432 0.02 39.53 -9.84
C ASP A 432 -0.41 39.26 -11.28
N SER A 433 -0.76 40.30 -12.05
CA SER A 433 -1.28 40.15 -13.41
C SER A 433 -0.20 39.76 -14.42
N ALA A 434 1.08 39.80 -14.03
CA ALA A 434 2.18 39.24 -14.81
C ALA A 434 2.38 37.73 -14.59
N SER A 435 1.67 37.12 -13.63
CA SER A 435 1.81 35.71 -13.28
C SER A 435 0.46 34.99 -13.14
N THR A 436 0.44 33.67 -13.30
CA THR A 436 -0.78 32.87 -13.03
C THR A 436 -0.96 32.57 -11.53
N ARG A 437 -0.41 33.41 -10.65
CA ARG A 437 -0.39 33.22 -9.19
C ARG A 437 -1.29 34.25 -8.52
N LEU A 438 -2.08 33.77 -7.59
CA LEU A 438 -3.01 34.58 -6.82
C LEU A 438 -2.80 34.27 -5.34
N TYR A 439 -2.68 35.32 -4.54
CA TYR A 439 -2.47 35.21 -3.10
C TYR A 439 -3.66 35.85 -2.40
N ALA A 440 -4.18 35.21 -1.36
CA ALA A 440 -5.26 35.76 -0.56
C ALA A 440 -4.91 35.72 0.93
N GLY A 441 -5.16 36.81 1.65
CA GLY A 441 -4.98 36.93 3.09
C GLY A 441 -6.33 36.99 3.80
N GLY A 442 -6.44 36.35 4.97
CA GLY A 442 -7.65 36.38 5.81
C GLY A 442 -8.92 36.06 5.03
N SER A 443 -8.92 34.93 4.33
CA SER A 443 -9.92 34.61 3.30
C SER A 443 -10.83 33.45 3.69
N LYS A 444 -12.07 33.48 3.25
CA LYS A 444 -13.06 32.39 3.33
C LYS A 444 -13.18 31.73 1.96
N ILE A 445 -13.22 30.41 1.90
CA ILE A 445 -13.39 29.67 0.65
C ILE A 445 -14.48 28.59 0.79
N THR A 446 -15.37 28.49 -0.19
CA THR A 446 -16.53 27.58 -0.18
C THR A 446 -16.90 27.15 -1.59
N SER A 447 -17.58 26.01 -1.75
CA SER A 447 -18.24 25.66 -3.03
C SER A 447 -19.73 25.99 -3.04
N SER A 448 -20.26 26.57 -1.96
CA SER A 448 -21.66 27.00 -1.86
C SER A 448 -21.82 28.37 -2.52
N ASP A 449 -22.82 28.50 -3.38
CA ASP A 449 -23.18 29.74 -4.09
C ASP A 449 -24.11 30.66 -3.27
N LEU A 450 -24.44 30.27 -2.03
CA LEU A 450 -25.28 31.03 -1.13
C LEU A 450 -24.51 32.21 -0.49
N PRO A 451 -25.18 33.36 -0.24
CA PRO A 451 -24.57 34.48 0.48
C PRO A 451 -24.08 34.11 1.89
N LEU A 452 -24.81 33.21 2.55
CA LEU A 452 -24.45 32.53 3.79
C LEU A 452 -24.17 31.06 3.45
N PRO A 453 -22.90 30.69 3.22
CA PRO A 453 -22.58 29.36 2.75
C PRO A 453 -22.84 28.33 3.87
N ASP A 454 -23.42 27.18 3.50
CA ASP A 454 -23.65 26.07 4.44
C ASP A 454 -22.36 25.59 5.10
N TYR A 455 -21.23 25.73 4.40
CA TYR A 455 -19.91 25.48 4.92
C TYR A 455 -18.88 26.42 4.26
N HIS A 456 -17.82 26.78 4.98
CA HIS A 456 -16.69 27.50 4.41
C HIS A 456 -15.40 27.18 5.17
N PHE A 457 -14.25 27.24 4.48
CA PHE A 457 -12.95 27.20 5.13
C PHE A 457 -12.45 28.63 5.32
N ALA A 458 -12.17 29.03 6.56
CA ALA A 458 -11.46 30.28 6.84
C ALA A 458 -9.96 29.98 6.87
N ALA A 459 -9.17 30.72 6.10
CA ALA A 459 -7.73 30.57 6.04
C ALA A 459 -6.98 31.89 6.19
N GLY A 460 -5.88 31.86 6.94
CA GLY A 460 -5.02 33.04 7.14
C GLY A 460 -4.29 33.46 5.87
N GLU A 461 -3.75 32.48 5.14
CA GLU A 461 -3.01 32.66 3.89
C GLU A 461 -3.49 31.60 2.89
N ILE A 462 -3.79 32.03 1.66
CA ILE A 462 -4.11 31.16 0.54
C ILE A 462 -3.16 31.52 -0.61
N LYS A 463 -2.54 30.51 -1.20
CA LYS A 463 -1.74 30.63 -2.41
C LYS A 463 -2.35 29.74 -3.49
N TRP A 464 -2.59 30.34 -4.63
CA TRP A 464 -3.09 29.67 -5.81
C TRP A 464 -2.06 29.74 -6.92
N VAL A 465 -1.77 28.60 -7.55
CA VAL A 465 -0.80 28.49 -8.64
C VAL A 465 -1.50 27.93 -9.88
N SER A 466 -1.45 28.70 -10.97
CA SER A 466 -1.83 28.26 -12.33
C SER A 466 -3.24 27.70 -12.43
N ASN A 467 -4.21 28.28 -11.71
CA ASN A 467 -5.61 27.85 -11.67
C ASN A 467 -5.82 26.35 -11.34
N THR A 468 -4.82 25.66 -10.81
CA THR A 468 -4.81 24.19 -10.68
C THR A 468 -4.38 23.70 -9.31
N ILE A 469 -3.59 24.47 -8.57
CA ILE A 469 -3.15 24.07 -7.23
C ILE A 469 -3.48 25.19 -6.23
N MET A 470 -4.15 24.83 -5.15
CA MET A 470 -4.47 25.71 -4.04
C MET A 470 -3.83 25.19 -2.76
N VAL A 471 -3.17 26.09 -2.02
CA VAL A 471 -2.62 25.83 -0.70
C VAL A 471 -3.14 26.87 0.28
N ALA A 472 -3.76 26.45 1.37
CA ALA A 472 -4.33 27.33 2.39
C ALA A 472 -3.76 27.01 3.78
N ARG A 473 -3.41 27.99 4.60
CA ARG A 473 -2.88 27.79 5.96
C ARG A 473 -3.09 29.00 6.89
N PRO A 474 -3.26 28.78 8.21
CA PRO A 474 -4.01 27.63 8.74
C PRO A 474 -5.43 27.66 8.17
N ALA A 475 -6.08 26.51 8.00
CA ALA A 475 -7.42 26.44 7.44
C ALA A 475 -8.39 25.83 8.45
N ILE A 476 -9.52 26.50 8.69
CA ILE A 476 -10.54 26.10 9.66
C ILE A 476 -11.84 25.88 8.91
N LEU A 477 -12.36 24.65 8.95
CA LEU A 477 -13.68 24.33 8.41
C LEU A 477 -14.76 24.83 9.36
N TYR A 478 -15.61 25.70 8.86
CA TYR A 478 -16.85 26.12 9.48
C TYR A 478 -18.03 25.45 8.77
N VAL A 479 -18.98 24.93 9.56
CA VAL A 479 -20.31 24.59 9.08
C VAL A 479 -21.24 25.68 9.59
N ARG A 480 -21.79 26.47 8.66
CA ARG A 480 -22.32 27.81 8.93
C ARG A 480 -21.28 28.66 9.69
N ASP A 481 -21.56 28.98 10.95
CA ASP A 481 -20.69 29.80 11.80
C ASP A 481 -19.97 28.99 12.90
N VAL A 482 -20.14 27.66 12.93
CA VAL A 482 -19.52 26.79 13.93
C VAL A 482 -18.21 26.21 13.41
N PRO A 483 -17.06 26.45 14.06
CA PRO A 483 -15.81 25.82 13.68
C PRO A 483 -15.85 24.33 14.04
N VAL A 484 -15.70 23.46 13.03
CA VAL A 484 -15.77 22.00 13.19
C VAL A 484 -14.39 21.35 13.18
N LEU A 485 -13.49 21.83 12.32
CA LEU A 485 -12.18 21.20 12.11
C LEU A 485 -11.10 22.24 11.85
N TRP A 486 -9.99 22.16 12.60
CA TRP A 486 -8.80 22.97 12.37
C TRP A 486 -7.73 22.14 11.66
N LEU A 487 -7.18 22.65 10.56
CA LEU A 487 -6.13 22.04 9.77
C LEU A 487 -4.94 23.00 9.67
N PRO A 488 -3.69 22.53 9.89
CA PRO A 488 -2.51 23.39 9.79
C PRO A 488 -2.27 23.89 8.37
N PHE A 489 -2.64 23.09 7.36
CA PHE A 489 -2.71 23.47 5.97
C PHE A 489 -3.70 22.58 5.21
N ILE A 490 -4.26 23.09 4.12
CA ILE A 490 -5.00 22.34 3.11
C ILE A 490 -4.24 22.47 1.80
N PHE A 491 -4.00 21.34 1.15
CA PHE A 491 -3.48 21.27 -0.20
C PHE A 491 -4.54 20.63 -1.09
N GLN A 492 -4.99 21.35 -2.12
CA GLN A 492 -5.98 20.89 -3.06
C GLN A 492 -5.46 21.06 -4.49
N ASP A 493 -5.28 19.93 -5.18
CA ASP A 493 -5.08 19.89 -6.62
C ASP A 493 -6.45 19.84 -7.32
N MET A 494 -6.64 20.67 -8.35
CA MET A 494 -7.89 20.85 -9.09
C MET A 494 -7.83 20.26 -10.50
N ARG A 495 -6.69 19.66 -10.89
CA ARG A 495 -6.59 18.88 -12.14
C ARG A 495 -7.56 17.69 -12.10
N ARG A 496 -8.11 17.30 -13.26
CA ARG A 496 -8.98 16.12 -13.39
C ARG A 496 -8.13 14.84 -13.33
N GLY A 497 -8.69 13.77 -12.75
CA GLY A 497 -8.03 12.46 -12.67
C GLY A 497 -7.45 12.13 -11.29
N ARG A 498 -6.49 11.21 -11.26
CA ARG A 498 -5.85 10.72 -10.03
C ARG A 498 -4.99 11.82 -9.40
N ARG A 499 -5.28 12.19 -8.15
CA ARG A 499 -4.57 13.27 -7.45
C ARG A 499 -4.51 13.05 -5.95
N SER A 500 -3.40 13.42 -5.32
CA SER A 500 -3.24 13.32 -3.87
C SER A 500 -4.19 14.25 -3.13
N GLY A 501 -4.77 13.81 -2.02
CA GLY A 501 -5.71 14.60 -1.24
C GLY A 501 -6.35 13.86 -0.08
N LEU A 502 -7.06 14.61 0.78
CA LEU A 502 -7.85 14.03 1.86
C LEU A 502 -9.02 13.22 1.27
N LEU A 503 -9.25 12.05 1.85
CA LEU A 503 -10.42 11.24 1.55
C LEU A 503 -11.66 11.89 2.17
N VAL A 504 -12.79 11.87 1.46
CA VAL A 504 -14.05 12.42 1.96
C VAL A 504 -14.58 11.50 3.07
N PRO A 505 -14.69 11.97 4.33
CA PRO A 505 -15.19 11.14 5.41
C PRO A 505 -16.69 10.85 5.22
N GLY A 506 -17.08 9.61 5.47
CA GLY A 506 -18.47 9.18 5.50
C GLY A 506 -18.98 9.15 6.94
N PHE A 507 -20.17 9.72 7.19
CA PHE A 507 -20.83 9.65 8.49
C PHE A 507 -22.10 8.82 8.35
N GLY A 508 -22.28 7.83 9.23
CA GLY A 508 -23.46 6.98 9.26
C GLY A 508 -24.04 6.84 10.65
N LEU A 509 -25.37 6.81 10.73
CA LEU A 509 -26.15 6.56 11.93
C LEU A 509 -27.09 5.39 11.60
N ASN A 510 -26.91 4.24 12.27
CA ASN A 510 -27.62 2.98 12.08
C ASN A 510 -27.38 2.17 10.78
N ASP A 511 -26.97 0.92 10.97
CA ASP A 511 -27.04 -0.18 10.00
C ASP A 511 -28.46 -0.76 10.03
N LEU A 512 -29.28 -0.49 9.00
CA LEU A 512 -30.66 -1.01 8.87
C LEU A 512 -30.76 -2.54 8.75
N VAL A 513 -29.63 -3.26 8.63
CA VAL A 513 -29.59 -4.70 8.36
C VAL A 513 -28.65 -5.41 9.36
N ARG A 514 -28.91 -5.27 10.66
CA ARG A 514 -28.30 -6.13 11.70
C ARG A 514 -29.34 -6.59 12.73
N PRO A 515 -29.16 -7.80 13.30
CA PRO A 515 -30.00 -8.29 14.41
C PRO A 515 -29.73 -7.65 15.78
N ASN A 516 -28.76 -6.71 15.90
CA ASN A 516 -28.43 -6.05 17.16
C ASN A 516 -29.23 -4.74 17.35
N ARG A 517 -29.96 -4.63 18.47
CA ARG A 517 -30.86 -3.52 18.84
C ARG A 517 -30.17 -2.17 19.18
N GLY A 518 -28.90 -1.97 18.83
CA GLY A 518 -28.10 -0.83 19.29
C GLY A 518 -27.92 0.28 18.25
N TYR A 519 -28.09 1.54 18.66
CA TYR A 519 -27.71 2.69 17.85
C TYR A 519 -26.19 2.83 17.80
N ARG A 520 -25.59 2.62 16.62
CA ARG A 520 -24.14 2.76 16.41
C ARG A 520 -23.85 3.84 15.38
N ARG A 521 -22.90 4.71 15.73
CA ARG A 521 -22.37 5.76 14.87
C ARG A 521 -21.15 5.20 14.13
N GLN A 522 -21.00 5.53 12.86
CA GLN A 522 -19.82 5.19 12.08
C GLN A 522 -19.21 6.43 11.44
N LEU A 523 -17.88 6.48 11.45
CA LEU A 523 -17.06 7.42 10.69
C LEU A 523 -16.15 6.61 9.80
N THR A 524 -16.36 6.65 8.49
CA THR A 524 -15.60 5.88 7.51
C THR A 524 -14.74 6.78 6.63
N ASN A 525 -13.73 6.21 6.00
CA ASN A 525 -12.91 6.87 4.99
C ASN A 525 -12.12 8.09 5.52
N LEU A 526 -11.81 8.12 6.82
CA LEU A 526 -10.97 9.16 7.40
C LEU A 526 -9.51 8.87 7.03
N GLY A 527 -8.97 9.57 6.04
CA GLY A 527 -7.62 9.27 5.58
C GLY A 527 -7.10 10.14 4.44
N TYR A 528 -6.03 9.67 3.81
CA TYR A 528 -5.34 10.39 2.75
C TYR A 528 -5.06 9.46 1.57
N TYR A 529 -5.17 10.02 0.38
CA TYR A 529 -4.87 9.37 -0.88
C TYR A 529 -3.60 9.95 -1.48
N PHE A 530 -2.66 9.08 -1.86
CA PHE A 530 -1.35 9.42 -2.40
C PHE A 530 -1.27 8.97 -3.86
N ALA A 531 -1.20 9.94 -4.78
CA ALA A 531 -0.86 9.71 -6.17
C ALA A 531 0.64 9.97 -6.37
N PHE A 532 1.47 8.92 -6.33
CA PHE A 532 2.93 9.09 -6.43
C PHE A 532 3.38 9.45 -7.85
N ASN A 533 2.83 8.76 -8.85
CA ASN A 533 3.07 8.99 -10.28
C ASN A 533 1.86 8.46 -11.09
N ASP A 534 2.01 8.24 -12.39
CA ASP A 534 0.95 7.71 -13.29
C ASP A 534 0.79 6.18 -13.25
N TYR A 535 1.66 5.48 -12.53
CA TYR A 535 1.65 4.03 -12.45
C TYR A 535 1.49 3.46 -11.03
N LEU A 536 1.58 4.28 -9.99
CA LEU A 536 1.56 3.86 -8.58
C LEU A 536 0.74 4.85 -7.74
N ASP A 537 -0.20 4.33 -6.97
CA ASP A 537 -0.94 5.08 -5.96
C ASP A 537 -1.14 4.28 -4.68
N ALA A 538 -1.31 5.00 -3.57
CA ALA A 538 -1.63 4.43 -2.28
C ALA A 538 -2.77 5.18 -1.59
N GLN A 539 -3.48 4.47 -0.74
CA GLN A 539 -4.55 4.98 0.10
C GLN A 539 -4.32 4.49 1.52
N ALA A 540 -4.43 5.38 2.50
CA ALA A 540 -4.48 5.02 3.91
C ALA A 540 -5.73 5.64 4.52
N SER A 541 -6.58 4.83 5.15
CA SER A 541 -7.81 5.30 5.81
C SER A 541 -8.08 4.57 7.12
N MET A 542 -8.91 5.19 7.95
CA MET A 542 -9.41 4.66 9.19
C MET A 542 -10.94 4.70 9.16
N ASP A 543 -11.55 3.59 9.54
CA ASP A 543 -12.97 3.48 9.79
C ASP A 543 -13.19 3.21 11.28
N TRP A 544 -14.10 3.95 11.88
CA TRP A 544 -14.43 3.87 13.29
C TRP A 544 -15.91 3.56 13.44
N TYR A 545 -16.21 2.46 14.14
CA TYR A 545 -17.56 2.01 14.46
C TYR A 545 -17.75 2.06 15.98
N SER A 546 -18.62 2.96 16.43
CA SER A 546 -18.88 3.21 17.85
C SER A 546 -19.27 1.93 18.60
N GLY A 547 -18.53 1.60 19.66
CA GLY A 547 -18.77 0.43 20.52
C GLY A 547 -18.70 -0.92 19.79
N ASN A 548 -18.00 -0.97 18.65
CA ASN A 548 -17.81 -2.20 17.89
C ASN A 548 -16.34 -2.42 17.50
N SER A 549 -15.80 -1.61 16.59
CA SER A 549 -14.49 -1.85 16.01
C SER A 549 -13.87 -0.60 15.42
N VAL A 550 -12.54 -0.62 15.36
CA VAL A 550 -11.73 0.34 14.60
C VAL A 550 -10.98 -0.43 13.54
N GLN A 551 -11.06 0.02 12.30
CA GLN A 551 -10.43 -0.60 11.16
C GLN A 551 -9.45 0.37 10.51
N PHE A 552 -8.22 -0.07 10.31
CA PHE A 552 -7.20 0.66 9.55
C PHE A 552 -7.02 -0.02 8.21
N ASN A 553 -7.15 0.74 7.14
CA ASN A 553 -7.04 0.26 5.77
C ASN A 553 -5.82 0.90 5.10
N GLY A 554 -5.03 0.08 4.42
CA GLY A 554 -4.01 0.48 3.47
C GLY A 554 -4.27 -0.18 2.13
N ARG A 555 -4.18 0.56 1.04
CA ARG A 555 -4.31 0.02 -0.31
C ARG A 555 -3.21 0.58 -1.20
N LEU A 556 -2.57 -0.25 -2.00
CA LEU A 556 -1.51 0.12 -2.94
C LEU A 556 -1.88 -0.44 -4.31
N ARG A 557 -2.07 0.44 -5.30
CA ARG A 557 -2.36 0.05 -6.68
C ARG A 557 -1.17 0.38 -7.57
N TYR A 558 -0.75 -0.59 -8.36
CA TYR A 558 0.29 -0.42 -9.35
C TYR A 558 -0.21 -0.87 -10.73
N HIS A 559 0.08 -0.08 -11.74
CA HIS A 559 -0.34 -0.28 -13.12
C HIS A 559 0.76 0.17 -14.07
N TRP A 560 1.74 -0.70 -14.31
CA TRP A 560 2.90 -0.44 -15.14
C TRP A 560 2.64 -1.02 -16.53
N LEU A 561 1.99 -0.23 -17.39
CA LEU A 561 1.55 -0.64 -18.74
C LEU A 561 2.71 -1.14 -19.60
N ASP A 562 3.84 -0.43 -19.63
CA ASP A 562 5.00 -0.78 -20.45
C ASP A 562 5.65 -2.12 -20.05
N ARG A 563 5.41 -2.57 -18.82
CA ARG A 563 5.90 -3.86 -18.31
C ARG A 563 4.79 -4.91 -18.17
N PHE A 564 3.57 -4.60 -18.65
CA PHE A 564 2.36 -5.42 -18.51
C PHE A 564 2.15 -5.95 -17.09
N VAL A 565 2.48 -5.14 -16.07
CA VAL A 565 2.31 -5.47 -14.66
C VAL A 565 1.17 -4.64 -14.10
N LYS A 566 0.15 -5.29 -13.54
CA LYS A 566 -0.92 -4.61 -12.81
C LYS A 566 -1.27 -5.36 -11.56
N GLY A 567 -1.61 -4.64 -10.51
CA GLY A 567 -2.08 -5.25 -9.29
C GLY A 567 -2.48 -4.26 -8.21
N ASP A 568 -3.01 -4.83 -7.15
CA ASP A 568 -3.63 -4.17 -6.03
C ASP A 568 -3.29 -4.96 -4.76
N LEU A 569 -2.71 -4.30 -3.78
CA LEU A 569 -2.44 -4.84 -2.46
C LEU A 569 -3.26 -4.05 -1.45
N ALA A 570 -4.23 -4.68 -0.82
CA ALA A 570 -5.01 -4.13 0.27
C ALA A 570 -4.69 -4.85 1.58
N VAL A 571 -4.46 -4.08 2.64
CA VAL A 571 -4.20 -4.55 3.99
C VAL A 571 -5.21 -3.87 4.90
N SER A 572 -5.98 -4.64 5.66
CA SER A 572 -6.92 -4.13 6.64
C SER A 572 -6.63 -4.74 8.00
N ARG A 573 -6.60 -3.91 9.04
CA ARG A 573 -6.42 -4.34 10.43
C ARG A 573 -7.61 -3.87 11.26
N ILE A 574 -8.35 -4.83 11.80
CA ILE A 574 -9.55 -4.60 12.62
C ILE A 574 -9.21 -4.86 14.09
N TYR A 575 -9.60 -3.92 14.94
CA TYR A 575 -9.54 -4.00 16.41
C TYR A 575 -10.98 -3.90 16.94
N GLU A 576 -11.51 -4.98 17.50
CA GLU A 576 -12.82 -4.95 18.16
C GLU A 576 -12.70 -4.40 19.58
N SER A 577 -13.66 -3.59 20.00
CA SER A 577 -13.81 -3.20 21.41
C SER A 577 -14.43 -4.35 22.19
N GLY A 578 -13.74 -4.86 23.20
CA GLY A 578 -14.26 -5.92 24.06
C GLY A 578 -15.48 -5.47 24.85
N GLN A 579 -16.46 -6.37 25.03
CA GLN A 579 -17.66 -6.11 25.81
C GLN A 579 -17.49 -6.68 27.22
N GLY A 580 -17.82 -5.91 28.27
CA GLY A 580 -17.82 -6.40 29.66
C GLY A 580 -16.46 -6.71 30.28
N GLY A 581 -15.38 -6.03 29.88
CA GLY A 581 -14.04 -6.22 30.46
C GLY A 581 -13.19 -7.32 29.82
N ALA A 582 -13.71 -8.03 28.81
CA ALA A 582 -12.93 -8.98 28.01
C ALA A 582 -11.97 -8.26 27.05
N ALA A 583 -10.79 -8.85 26.79
CA ALA A 583 -9.86 -8.34 25.79
C ALA A 583 -10.49 -8.38 24.39
N GLY A 584 -10.49 -7.24 23.68
CA GLY A 584 -11.03 -7.12 22.32
C GLY A 584 -10.30 -8.00 21.31
N SER A 585 -11.04 -8.57 20.35
CA SER A 585 -10.45 -9.42 19.31
C SER A 585 -9.77 -8.57 18.22
N ARG A 586 -8.80 -9.16 17.51
CA ARG A 586 -8.03 -8.48 16.46
C ARG A 586 -7.94 -9.36 15.24
N SER A 587 -8.05 -8.77 14.05
CA SER A 587 -7.86 -9.49 12.80
C SER A 587 -7.09 -8.65 11.78
N LEU A 588 -6.20 -9.29 11.04
CA LEU A 588 -5.52 -8.75 9.86
C LEU A 588 -6.06 -9.47 8.63
N GLN A 589 -6.42 -8.68 7.63
CA GLN A 589 -6.75 -9.15 6.30
C GLN A 589 -5.72 -8.60 5.32
N LEU A 590 -5.22 -9.47 4.45
CA LEU A 590 -4.35 -9.14 3.32
C LEU A 590 -5.01 -9.66 2.05
N VAL A 591 -5.23 -8.76 1.10
CA VAL A 591 -5.75 -9.05 -0.23
C VAL A 591 -4.74 -8.56 -1.26
N LEU A 592 -4.18 -9.48 -2.05
CA LEU A 592 -3.30 -9.15 -3.17
C LEU A 592 -3.93 -9.67 -4.45
N SER A 593 -4.09 -8.80 -5.44
CA SER A 593 -4.37 -9.18 -6.82
C SER A 593 -3.19 -8.74 -7.67
N HIS A 594 -2.55 -9.67 -8.38
CA HIS A 594 -1.37 -9.42 -9.20
C HIS A 594 -1.54 -10.17 -10.53
N ASN A 595 -1.37 -9.44 -11.62
CA ASN A 595 -1.36 -9.97 -12.96
C ASN A 595 -0.15 -9.39 -13.69
N GLN A 596 0.73 -10.28 -14.15
CA GLN A 596 1.94 -9.91 -14.87
C GLN A 596 2.08 -10.80 -16.10
N GLN A 597 2.20 -10.15 -17.25
CA GLN A 597 2.53 -10.79 -18.51
C GLN A 597 3.96 -10.42 -18.89
N PHE A 598 4.92 -11.30 -18.64
CA PHE A 598 6.32 -11.03 -18.97
C PHE A 598 6.54 -10.98 -20.49
N ASN A 599 5.79 -11.79 -21.24
CA ASN A 599 5.70 -11.80 -22.71
C ASN A 599 4.44 -12.61 -23.15
N LEU A 600 4.21 -12.80 -24.45
CA LEU A 600 3.09 -13.61 -24.98
C LEU A 600 3.09 -15.07 -24.51
N ARG A 601 4.21 -15.57 -24.01
CA ARG A 601 4.42 -16.98 -23.63
C ARG A 601 4.55 -17.19 -22.12
N THR A 602 4.63 -16.14 -21.32
CA THR A 602 4.94 -16.23 -19.88
C THR A 602 4.02 -15.31 -19.10
N ARG A 603 3.22 -15.89 -18.20
CA ARG A 603 2.26 -15.17 -17.38
C ARG A 603 2.30 -15.63 -15.93
N LEU A 604 2.07 -14.69 -15.02
CA LEU A 604 1.90 -14.91 -13.60
C LEU A 604 0.60 -14.24 -13.15
N ASN A 605 -0.28 -15.02 -12.53
CA ASN A 605 -1.50 -14.53 -11.91
C ASN A 605 -1.49 -14.96 -10.45
N ALA A 606 -1.58 -14.01 -9.53
CA ALA A 606 -1.69 -14.31 -8.11
C ALA A 606 -2.85 -13.52 -7.51
N ASN A 607 -3.77 -14.22 -6.86
CA ASN A 607 -4.82 -13.65 -6.04
C ASN A 607 -4.67 -14.26 -4.65
N ILE A 608 -4.31 -13.48 -3.64
CA ILE A 608 -4.09 -13.96 -2.28
C ILE A 608 -5.09 -13.24 -1.39
N ASN A 609 -5.88 -14.00 -0.65
CA ASN A 609 -6.81 -13.48 0.35
C ASN A 609 -6.57 -14.24 1.67
N TYR A 610 -5.88 -13.58 2.60
CA TYR A 610 -5.47 -14.12 3.87
C TYR A 610 -6.09 -13.34 5.01
N VAL A 611 -6.63 -14.04 6.01
CA VAL A 611 -7.26 -13.46 7.18
C VAL A 611 -6.79 -14.20 8.42
N THR A 612 -6.37 -13.50 9.47
CA THR A 612 -5.93 -14.14 10.72
C THR A 612 -7.09 -14.76 11.50
N SER A 613 -8.27 -14.15 11.47
CA SER A 613 -9.49 -14.69 12.08
C SER A 613 -10.71 -14.52 11.17
N ALA A 614 -11.15 -15.63 10.57
CA ALA A 614 -12.36 -15.70 9.75
C ALA A 614 -13.62 -15.26 10.52
N ARG A 615 -13.72 -15.61 11.81
CA ARG A 615 -14.86 -15.25 12.67
C ARG A 615 -15.01 -13.73 12.86
N VAL A 616 -13.89 -13.01 12.96
CA VAL A 616 -13.92 -11.55 13.11
C VAL A 616 -14.38 -10.90 11.81
N LEU A 617 -13.97 -11.44 10.66
CA LEU A 617 -14.44 -10.95 9.37
C LEU A 617 -15.94 -11.24 9.18
N GLU A 618 -16.39 -12.46 9.49
CA GLU A 618 -17.80 -12.88 9.40
C GLU A 618 -18.71 -11.99 10.27
N ARG A 619 -18.34 -11.75 11.54
CA ARG A 619 -19.14 -10.93 12.48
C ARG A 619 -19.20 -9.45 12.13
N ASN A 620 -18.17 -8.91 11.48
CA ASN A 620 -18.11 -7.50 11.10
C ASN A 620 -18.59 -7.23 9.67
N SER A 621 -18.82 -8.27 8.87
CA SER A 621 -19.39 -8.12 7.54
C SER A 621 -20.80 -7.52 7.61
N VAL A 622 -21.06 -6.52 6.79
CA VAL A 622 -22.39 -5.90 6.62
C VAL A 622 -23.15 -6.56 5.46
N ASP A 623 -22.43 -7.25 4.57
CA ASP A 623 -23.03 -7.98 3.45
C ASP A 623 -23.43 -9.40 3.89
N PRO A 624 -24.72 -9.77 3.84
CA PRO A 624 -25.20 -11.09 4.23
C PRO A 624 -24.65 -12.21 3.35
N ASN A 625 -24.23 -11.92 2.11
CA ASN A 625 -23.62 -12.90 1.21
C ASN A 625 -22.13 -13.13 1.53
N LEU A 626 -21.46 -12.16 2.15
CA LEU A 626 -20.06 -12.30 2.57
C LEU A 626 -19.90 -13.16 3.83
N ALA A 627 -20.95 -13.29 4.66
CA ALA A 627 -20.93 -14.16 5.84
C ALA A 627 -20.81 -15.66 5.49
N THR A 628 -21.33 -16.07 4.33
CA THR A 628 -21.21 -17.44 3.79
C THR A 628 -20.14 -17.57 2.72
N ALA A 629 -19.36 -16.52 2.48
CA ALA A 629 -18.33 -16.52 1.46
C ALA A 629 -17.12 -17.39 1.84
N SER A 630 -16.35 -17.77 0.82
CA SER A 630 -15.08 -18.45 1.01
C SER A 630 -13.91 -17.53 0.66
N LEU A 631 -12.86 -17.56 1.47
CA LEU A 631 -11.57 -16.95 1.14
C LEU A 631 -10.87 -17.80 0.10
N VAL A 632 -10.59 -17.24 -1.06
CA VAL A 632 -9.88 -17.92 -2.15
C VAL A 632 -8.53 -17.28 -2.34
N SER A 633 -7.48 -18.09 -2.32
CA SER A 633 -6.12 -17.72 -2.65
C SER A 633 -5.58 -18.65 -3.72
N ALA A 634 -5.12 -18.12 -4.84
CA ALA A 634 -4.52 -18.88 -5.93
C ALA A 634 -3.29 -18.16 -6.49
N ALA A 635 -2.27 -18.93 -6.86
CA ALA A 635 -1.10 -18.43 -7.57
C ALA A 635 -0.82 -19.39 -8.72
N ASN A 636 -0.77 -18.85 -9.94
CA ASN A 636 -0.62 -19.62 -11.16
C ASN A 636 0.42 -18.96 -12.06
N PHE A 637 1.48 -19.70 -12.34
CA PHE A 637 2.53 -19.38 -13.28
C PHE A 637 2.42 -20.32 -14.47
N SER A 638 2.45 -19.78 -15.68
CA SER A 638 2.58 -20.62 -16.87
C SER A 638 3.58 -20.04 -17.84
N LYS A 639 4.41 -20.91 -18.39
CA LYS A 639 5.43 -20.58 -19.38
C LYS A 639 5.37 -21.57 -20.53
N GLN A 640 5.25 -21.03 -21.74
CA GLN A 640 5.39 -21.77 -22.98
C GLN A 640 6.82 -21.59 -23.50
N PHE A 641 7.56 -22.69 -23.52
CA PHE A 641 8.84 -22.79 -24.19
C PHE A 641 8.61 -23.21 -25.64
N ASP A 642 9.62 -23.06 -26.50
CA ASP A 642 9.54 -23.61 -27.86
C ASP A 642 9.41 -25.15 -27.84
N TRP A 643 10.02 -25.81 -26.85
CA TRP A 643 10.01 -27.26 -26.70
C TRP A 643 8.82 -27.79 -25.89
N GLY A 644 7.96 -26.96 -25.29
CA GLY A 644 6.93 -27.46 -24.38
C GLY A 644 6.21 -26.40 -23.56
N SER A 645 5.35 -26.85 -22.65
CA SER A 645 4.63 -25.98 -21.72
C SER A 645 4.84 -26.42 -20.27
N LEU A 646 5.02 -25.43 -19.40
CA LEU A 646 5.11 -25.59 -17.95
C LEU A 646 3.96 -24.80 -17.31
N GLN A 647 3.20 -25.46 -16.44
CA GLN A 647 2.23 -24.81 -15.57
C GLN A 647 2.56 -25.19 -14.13
N LEU A 648 2.65 -24.19 -13.27
CA LEU A 648 2.88 -24.34 -11.85
C LEU A 648 1.88 -23.46 -11.12
N GLY A 649 1.26 -23.99 -10.08
CA GLY A 649 0.42 -23.17 -9.25
C GLY A 649 -0.20 -23.92 -8.09
N GLY A 650 -1.23 -23.29 -7.57
CA GLY A 650 -2.08 -23.88 -6.57
C GLY A 650 -3.22 -22.96 -6.20
N ASN A 651 -4.21 -23.56 -5.55
CA ASN A 651 -5.38 -22.87 -5.04
C ASN A 651 -5.63 -23.30 -3.60
N ARG A 652 -6.16 -22.39 -2.79
CA ARG A 652 -6.60 -22.61 -1.42
C ARG A 652 -7.91 -21.87 -1.23
N ARG A 653 -8.95 -22.63 -0.91
CA ARG A 653 -10.28 -22.13 -0.56
C ARG A 653 -10.54 -22.44 0.91
N GLN A 654 -10.92 -21.43 1.69
CA GLN A 654 -11.34 -21.58 3.07
C GLN A 654 -12.76 -21.07 3.23
N ASP A 655 -13.66 -21.93 3.69
CA ASP A 655 -15.02 -21.54 4.06
C ASP A 655 -14.99 -20.80 5.40
N LEU A 656 -15.60 -19.60 5.44
CA LEU A 656 -15.63 -18.76 6.63
C LEU A 656 -16.50 -19.39 7.74
N SER A 657 -17.58 -20.09 7.36
CA SER A 657 -18.57 -20.64 8.29
C SER A 657 -18.13 -21.96 8.92
N SER A 658 -17.72 -22.93 8.09
CA SER A 658 -17.30 -24.26 8.53
C SER A 658 -15.84 -24.30 9.00
N GLY A 659 -15.00 -23.37 8.50
CA GLY A 659 -13.55 -23.35 8.72
C GLY A 659 -12.80 -24.44 7.94
N VAL A 660 -13.49 -25.18 7.07
CA VAL A 660 -12.90 -26.20 6.20
C VAL A 660 -12.03 -25.52 5.17
N ILE A 661 -10.84 -26.08 4.97
CA ILE A 661 -9.87 -25.60 4.00
C ILE A 661 -9.70 -26.67 2.93
N GLN A 662 -9.95 -26.33 1.68
CA GLN A 662 -9.64 -27.15 0.51
C GLN A 662 -8.49 -26.49 -0.25
N GLN A 663 -7.38 -27.19 -0.47
CA GLN A 663 -6.26 -26.65 -1.23
C GLN A 663 -5.66 -27.66 -2.20
N SER A 664 -5.26 -27.19 -3.37
CA SER A 664 -4.46 -27.93 -4.35
C SER A 664 -3.10 -27.27 -4.46
N LEU A 665 -2.09 -27.80 -3.76
CA LEU A 665 -0.72 -27.30 -3.76
C LEU A 665 0.28 -28.43 -3.41
N PRO A 666 1.35 -28.63 -4.21
CA PRO A 666 1.59 -28.02 -5.53
C PRO A 666 0.70 -28.63 -6.62
N ALA A 667 0.38 -27.83 -7.64
CA ALA A 667 -0.14 -28.30 -8.93
C ALA A 667 0.89 -27.94 -10.01
N LEU A 668 1.55 -28.96 -10.55
CA LEU A 668 2.63 -28.84 -11.53
C LEU A 668 2.29 -29.71 -12.74
N SER A 669 2.38 -29.14 -13.94
CA SER A 669 2.31 -29.90 -15.19
C SER A 669 3.41 -29.44 -16.14
N LEU A 670 4.07 -30.42 -16.74
CA LEU A 670 5.10 -30.22 -17.73
C LEU A 670 4.77 -31.10 -18.93
N SER A 671 4.47 -30.46 -20.05
CA SER A 671 4.13 -31.14 -21.31
C SER A 671 5.04 -30.62 -22.41
N PRO A 672 6.18 -31.29 -22.66
CA PRO A 672 6.97 -31.12 -23.87
C PRO A 672 6.13 -31.30 -25.14
N GLN A 673 6.54 -30.66 -26.22
CA GLN A 673 6.04 -30.98 -27.55
C GLN A 673 6.53 -32.39 -27.97
N PRO A 674 5.78 -33.11 -28.81
CA PRO A 674 6.23 -34.39 -29.34
C PRO A 674 7.61 -34.29 -29.99
N ILE A 675 8.53 -35.15 -29.57
CA ILE A 675 9.90 -35.24 -30.08
C ILE A 675 9.93 -36.32 -31.15
N ASN A 676 10.21 -35.94 -32.39
CA ASN A 676 10.43 -36.89 -33.48
C ASN A 676 11.86 -37.44 -33.38
N LEU A 677 11.99 -38.69 -32.95
CA LEU A 677 13.29 -39.40 -32.89
C LEU A 677 13.72 -39.89 -34.28
N SER A 678 12.75 -40.15 -35.17
CA SER A 678 12.93 -40.44 -36.60
C SER A 678 11.65 -40.08 -37.38
N GLU A 679 11.63 -40.26 -38.71
CA GLU A 679 10.42 -40.02 -39.54
C GLU A 679 9.20 -40.87 -39.12
N SER A 680 9.44 -42.03 -38.52
CA SER A 680 8.40 -42.95 -38.06
C SER A 680 8.26 -43.00 -36.55
N VAL A 681 9.19 -42.46 -35.76
CA VAL A 681 9.16 -42.57 -34.29
C VAL A 681 8.95 -41.21 -33.64
N THR A 682 7.83 -41.05 -32.95
CA THR A 682 7.51 -39.85 -32.16
C THR A 682 7.34 -40.22 -30.69
N TRP A 683 8.03 -39.50 -29.81
CA TRP A 683 7.93 -39.65 -28.36
C TRP A 683 7.28 -38.40 -27.75
N SER A 684 6.21 -38.59 -26.98
CA SER A 684 5.42 -37.47 -26.44
C SER A 684 5.34 -37.54 -24.90
N PRO A 685 6.42 -37.18 -24.18
CA PRO A 685 6.43 -37.24 -22.72
C PRO A 685 5.48 -36.19 -22.11
N ALA A 686 4.89 -36.53 -20.98
CA ALA A 686 4.08 -35.65 -20.16
C ALA A 686 4.27 -36.00 -18.68
N PHE A 687 4.41 -34.97 -17.85
CA PHE A 687 4.59 -35.10 -16.41
C PHE A 687 3.56 -34.24 -15.70
N SER A 688 2.92 -34.78 -14.67
CA SER A 688 2.05 -34.00 -13.78
C SER A 688 2.21 -34.44 -12.34
N LEU A 689 2.23 -33.47 -11.43
CA LEU A 689 2.20 -33.66 -10.00
C LEU A 689 1.10 -32.78 -9.43
N ASN A 690 0.12 -33.38 -8.77
CA ASN A 690 -0.98 -32.66 -8.16
C ASN A 690 -1.22 -33.16 -6.75
N SER A 691 -1.20 -32.25 -5.77
CA SER A 691 -1.47 -32.54 -4.37
C SER A 691 -2.70 -31.78 -3.91
N THR A 692 -3.79 -32.50 -3.63
CA THR A 692 -5.01 -31.98 -3.04
C THR A 692 -5.06 -32.29 -1.56
N GLN A 693 -5.51 -31.34 -0.76
CA GLN A 693 -5.61 -31.44 0.69
C GLN A 693 -6.92 -30.83 1.14
N THR A 694 -7.58 -31.49 2.07
CA THR A 694 -8.70 -30.91 2.81
C THR A 694 -8.37 -30.96 4.29
N LEU A 695 -8.45 -29.82 4.97
CA LEU A 695 -8.09 -29.66 6.39
C LEU A 695 -9.30 -29.17 7.18
N ASN A 696 -9.27 -29.39 8.50
CA ASN A 696 -10.33 -29.01 9.43
C ASN A 696 -11.69 -29.65 9.11
N GLN A 697 -11.72 -30.82 8.48
CA GLN A 697 -12.97 -31.56 8.26
C GLN A 697 -13.52 -32.04 9.60
N ARG A 698 -14.85 -32.09 9.75
CA ARG A 698 -15.48 -32.70 10.93
C ARG A 698 -15.68 -34.20 10.70
N GLY A 699 -15.12 -35.02 11.58
CA GLY A 699 -15.24 -36.48 11.58
C GLY A 699 -16.31 -36.98 12.55
N SER A 700 -16.60 -38.28 12.47
CA SER A 700 -17.43 -38.98 13.46
C SER A 700 -16.68 -39.14 14.78
N VAL A 701 -17.41 -39.02 15.90
CA VAL A 701 -16.83 -39.27 17.24
C VAL A 701 -16.45 -40.74 17.34
N LEU A 702 -15.17 -41.01 17.63
CA LEU A 702 -14.70 -42.36 17.97
C LEU A 702 -14.58 -42.46 19.49
N PRO A 703 -15.36 -43.33 20.17
CA PRO A 703 -15.15 -43.61 21.57
C PRO A 703 -13.85 -44.42 21.72
N LEU A 704 -12.91 -43.89 22.51
CA LEU A 704 -11.66 -44.57 22.86
C LEU A 704 -11.85 -45.36 24.17
N PRO A 705 -11.09 -46.45 24.38
CA PRO A 705 -11.08 -47.16 25.65
C PRO A 705 -10.80 -46.18 26.81
N PRO A 706 -11.49 -46.30 27.95
CA PRO A 706 -11.33 -45.36 29.05
C PRO A 706 -9.91 -45.42 29.62
N LEU A 707 -9.28 -44.26 29.81
CA LEU A 707 -8.06 -44.11 30.60
C LEU A 707 -8.51 -43.80 32.04
N ASP A 708 -8.12 -44.62 33.02
CA ASP A 708 -8.54 -44.48 34.43
C ASP A 708 -10.06 -44.43 34.64
N GLY A 709 -10.83 -45.19 33.84
CA GLY A 709 -12.30 -45.23 33.95
C GLY A 709 -13.03 -44.02 33.35
N VAL A 710 -12.31 -43.03 32.79
CA VAL A 710 -12.91 -41.88 32.12
C VAL A 710 -13.06 -42.17 30.63
N PRO A 711 -14.28 -42.16 30.06
CA PRO A 711 -14.48 -42.34 28.63
C PRO A 711 -13.78 -41.23 27.85
N GLN A 712 -12.89 -41.61 26.94
CA GLN A 712 -12.18 -40.66 26.09
C GLN A 712 -12.87 -40.56 24.73
N PHE A 713 -13.02 -39.34 24.24
CA PHE A 713 -13.56 -39.05 22.91
C PHE A 713 -12.49 -38.37 22.07
N ASP A 714 -12.30 -38.84 20.85
CA ASP A 714 -11.32 -38.24 19.96
C ASP A 714 -11.78 -36.87 19.43
N THR A 715 -10.83 -35.97 19.22
CA THR A 715 -11.10 -34.64 18.66
C THR A 715 -11.69 -34.75 17.26
N LEU A 716 -12.85 -34.12 17.06
CA LEU A 716 -13.69 -34.18 15.86
C LEU A 716 -13.06 -33.70 14.55
N ARG A 717 -11.80 -33.20 14.52
CA ARG A 717 -11.23 -32.58 13.32
C ARG A 717 -10.07 -33.38 12.73
N TYR A 718 -10.11 -33.60 11.43
CA TYR A 718 -9.07 -34.32 10.70
C TYR A 718 -8.74 -33.63 9.37
N GLY A 719 -7.66 -34.10 8.75
CA GLY A 719 -7.21 -33.68 7.44
C GLY A 719 -6.97 -34.88 6.52
N THR A 720 -7.18 -34.66 5.24
CA THR A 720 -6.92 -35.63 4.18
C THR A 720 -5.99 -35.01 3.15
N ARG A 721 -5.01 -35.77 2.65
CA ARG A 721 -4.14 -35.41 1.54
C ARG A 721 -4.16 -36.50 0.48
N SER A 722 -4.27 -36.11 -0.78
CA SER A 722 -4.04 -36.95 -1.94
C SER A 722 -2.99 -36.30 -2.83
N THR A 723 -1.87 -36.97 -3.04
CA THR A 723 -0.81 -36.54 -3.95
C THR A 723 -0.70 -37.54 -5.09
N SER A 724 -0.96 -37.08 -6.31
CA SER A 724 -0.88 -37.88 -7.53
C SER A 724 0.28 -37.39 -8.38
N LEU A 725 1.16 -38.30 -8.76
CA LEU A 725 2.24 -38.11 -9.71
C LEU A 725 1.93 -38.98 -10.92
N ARG A 726 1.88 -38.40 -12.12
CA ARG A 726 1.67 -39.13 -13.37
C ARG A 726 2.76 -38.78 -14.37
N VAL A 727 3.32 -39.83 -14.96
CA VAL A 727 4.32 -39.75 -16.01
C VAL A 727 3.80 -40.57 -17.18
N GLY A 728 3.36 -39.89 -18.25
CA GLY A 728 2.93 -40.51 -19.50
C GLY A 728 4.03 -40.33 -20.54
N THR A 729 4.46 -41.41 -21.18
CA THR A 729 5.55 -41.38 -22.17
C THR A 729 5.20 -42.21 -23.41
N PRO A 730 4.04 -41.96 -24.06
CA PRO A 730 3.66 -42.70 -25.25
C PRO A 730 4.71 -42.56 -26.35
N VAL A 731 5.03 -43.69 -26.98
CA VAL A 731 5.87 -43.79 -28.17
C VAL A 731 5.00 -44.23 -29.33
N ARG A 732 4.99 -43.45 -30.41
CA ARG A 732 4.34 -43.81 -31.66
C ARG A 732 5.40 -44.28 -32.64
N ILE A 733 5.16 -45.43 -33.27
CA ILE A 733 6.03 -46.01 -34.31
C ILE A 733 5.18 -46.22 -35.57
N GLY A 734 5.22 -45.26 -36.49
CA GLY A 734 4.38 -45.19 -37.69
C GLY A 734 2.90 -45.10 -37.33
N SER A 735 2.17 -46.18 -37.53
CA SER A 735 0.75 -46.33 -37.21
C SER A 735 0.49 -47.05 -35.87
N TRP A 736 1.55 -47.52 -35.21
CA TRP A 736 1.50 -48.21 -33.92
C TRP A 736 1.63 -47.19 -32.79
N ASN A 737 0.86 -47.38 -31.72
CA ASN A 737 0.91 -46.52 -30.54
C ASN A 737 1.17 -47.37 -29.29
N LEU A 738 2.25 -47.05 -28.57
CA LEU A 738 2.70 -47.72 -27.37
C LEU A 738 2.57 -46.76 -26.17
N PRO A 739 1.40 -46.71 -25.51
CA PRO A 739 1.27 -45.98 -24.25
C PRO A 739 2.17 -46.58 -23.16
N LEU A 740 2.82 -45.68 -22.41
CA LEU A 740 3.61 -46.00 -21.23
C LEU A 740 3.22 -45.01 -20.15
N ASP A 741 2.35 -45.43 -19.24
CA ASP A 741 1.81 -44.60 -18.18
C ASP A 741 2.27 -45.15 -16.83
N LEU A 742 2.88 -44.29 -16.01
CA LEU A 742 3.23 -44.56 -14.61
C LEU A 742 2.46 -43.58 -13.73
N SER A 743 1.76 -44.10 -12.72
CA SER A 743 1.06 -43.30 -11.71
C SER A 743 1.49 -43.70 -10.30
N VAL A 744 1.80 -42.71 -9.49
CA VAL A 744 2.03 -42.87 -8.05
C VAL A 744 1.01 -42.01 -7.31
N ASP A 745 0.16 -42.64 -6.52
CA ASP A 745 -0.87 -41.97 -5.74
C ASP A 745 -0.60 -42.21 -4.25
N ASP A 746 -0.35 -41.13 -3.50
CA ASP A 746 -0.18 -41.11 -2.05
C ASP A 746 -1.41 -40.51 -1.39
N LEU A 747 -2.13 -41.32 -0.63
CA LEU A 747 -3.29 -40.93 0.15
C LEU A 747 -2.93 -40.96 1.62
N ARG A 748 -3.29 -39.91 2.36
CA ARG A 748 -3.11 -39.80 3.81
C ARG A 748 -4.36 -39.21 4.43
N ASP A 749 -4.83 -39.81 5.51
CA ASP A 749 -6.03 -39.46 6.24
C ASP A 749 -5.73 -39.54 7.73
N ASP A 750 -5.77 -38.40 8.41
CA ASP A 750 -5.48 -38.31 9.84
C ASP A 750 -6.70 -38.70 10.71
N GLN A 751 -7.82 -39.14 10.10
CA GLN A 751 -8.97 -39.65 10.84
C GLN A 751 -8.66 -41.02 11.45
N ARG A 752 -8.81 -41.14 12.77
CA ARG A 752 -8.66 -42.44 13.45
C ARG A 752 -9.79 -43.38 13.05
N ARG A 753 -9.43 -44.62 12.69
CA ARG A 753 -10.39 -45.68 12.33
C ARG A 753 -10.11 -46.94 13.15
N ALA A 754 -11.18 -47.51 13.69
CA ALA A 754 -11.15 -48.80 14.36
C ALA A 754 -11.47 -49.91 13.35
N LEU A 755 -10.61 -50.92 13.26
CA LEU A 755 -10.85 -52.14 12.49
C LEU A 755 -10.83 -53.34 13.42
N ARG A 756 -11.77 -54.27 13.22
CA ARG A 756 -11.75 -55.58 13.86
C ARG A 756 -10.95 -56.52 12.97
N LEU A 757 -9.83 -57.00 13.48
CA LEU A 757 -8.93 -57.92 12.80
C LEU A 757 -8.96 -59.26 13.55
N PRO A 758 -8.82 -60.41 12.87
CA PRO A 758 -8.62 -61.69 13.55
C PRO A 758 -7.40 -61.63 14.47
N ASP A 759 -7.50 -62.20 15.67
CA ASP A 759 -6.37 -62.28 16.60
C ASP A 759 -5.27 -63.18 15.98
N PRO A 760 -4.02 -62.69 15.86
CA PRO A 760 -2.90 -63.49 15.36
C PRO A 760 -2.64 -64.78 16.16
N ASP A 761 -2.96 -64.76 17.46
CA ASP A 761 -2.69 -65.86 18.38
C ASP A 761 -3.90 -66.81 18.49
N ASN A 762 -5.12 -66.32 18.21
CA ASN A 762 -6.35 -67.12 18.19
C ASN A 762 -7.31 -66.66 17.06
N PRO A 763 -7.27 -67.28 15.87
CA PRO A 763 -8.09 -66.87 14.73
C PRO A 763 -9.62 -66.92 14.95
N ALA A 764 -10.10 -67.53 16.04
CA ALA A 764 -11.50 -67.54 16.44
C ALA A 764 -11.93 -66.26 17.19
N ASP A 765 -10.98 -65.43 17.65
CA ASP A 765 -11.22 -64.17 18.34
C ASP A 765 -10.88 -62.97 17.44
N THR A 766 -11.40 -61.79 17.78
CA THR A 766 -11.17 -60.55 17.02
C THR A 766 -10.59 -59.45 17.90
N LEU A 767 -9.45 -58.91 17.52
CA LEU A 767 -8.84 -57.74 18.14
C LEU A 767 -9.27 -56.46 17.42
N THR A 768 -9.69 -55.46 18.20
CA THR A 768 -9.96 -54.12 17.65
C THR A 768 -8.66 -53.32 17.62
N ARG A 769 -8.18 -52.99 16.43
CA ARG A 769 -7.00 -52.15 16.22
C ARG A 769 -7.42 -50.76 15.76
N ILE A 770 -6.97 -49.73 16.48
CA ILE A 770 -7.21 -48.33 16.15
C ILE A 770 -5.95 -47.77 15.49
N TYR A 771 -6.09 -47.29 14.25
CA TYR A 771 -5.00 -46.63 13.55
C TYR A 771 -5.10 -45.12 13.79
N GLY A 772 -3.99 -44.52 14.23
CA GLY A 772 -3.90 -43.07 14.49
C GLY A 772 -3.88 -42.23 13.21
N GLU A 773 -3.44 -42.82 12.10
CA GLU A 773 -3.36 -42.25 10.76
C GLU A 773 -3.54 -43.39 9.76
N ASN A 774 -4.32 -43.15 8.71
CA ASN A 774 -4.47 -44.07 7.59
C ASN A 774 -3.70 -43.52 6.39
N PHE A 775 -2.90 -44.36 5.75
CA PHE A 775 -2.17 -43.95 4.56
C PHE A 775 -2.15 -45.06 3.54
N SER A 776 -2.10 -44.70 2.26
CA SER A 776 -2.01 -45.65 1.16
C SER A 776 -1.18 -45.00 0.06
N THR A 777 0.03 -45.53 -0.18
CA THR A 777 0.81 -45.17 -1.36
C THR A 777 0.70 -46.31 -2.37
N SER A 778 0.11 -46.04 -3.51
CA SER A 778 0.00 -46.97 -4.64
C SER A 778 0.89 -46.54 -5.79
N VAL A 779 1.54 -47.51 -6.41
CA VAL A 779 2.29 -47.33 -7.66
C VAL A 779 1.64 -48.25 -8.70
N ASP A 780 1.19 -47.67 -9.80
CA ASP A 780 0.66 -48.43 -10.93
C ASP A 780 1.34 -48.02 -12.23
N TRP A 781 1.40 -48.96 -13.15
CA TRP A 781 1.90 -48.72 -14.48
C TRP A 781 1.07 -49.49 -15.49
N ASN A 782 0.78 -48.86 -16.61
CA ASN A 782 -0.01 -49.44 -17.68
C ASN A 782 0.73 -49.28 -19.00
N THR A 783 0.71 -50.33 -19.80
CA THR A 783 1.24 -50.31 -21.16
C THR A 783 0.41 -51.20 -22.06
N GLY A 784 0.51 -50.94 -23.35
CA GLY A 784 -0.06 -51.78 -24.37
C GLY A 784 0.47 -51.42 -25.74
N ILE A 785 0.11 -52.23 -26.70
CA ILE A 785 0.32 -52.00 -28.12
C ILE A 785 -1.08 -51.85 -28.71
N SER A 786 -1.44 -50.61 -29.03
CA SER A 786 -2.57 -50.34 -29.90
C SER A 786 -2.11 -50.53 -31.33
N LEU A 787 -2.66 -51.55 -31.98
CA LEU A 787 -2.39 -51.85 -33.38
C LEU A 787 -3.16 -50.86 -34.26
N PRO A 788 -2.65 -50.55 -35.47
CA PRO A 788 -3.36 -49.71 -36.41
C PRO A 788 -4.74 -50.27 -36.73
N VAL A 789 -5.69 -49.37 -36.96
CA VAL A 789 -7.04 -49.76 -37.38
C VAL A 789 -6.95 -50.45 -38.73
N LEU A 790 -7.40 -51.71 -38.77
CA LEU A 790 -7.58 -52.47 -39.99
C LEU A 790 -8.92 -52.02 -40.60
N PHE A 791 -8.88 -51.65 -41.89
CA PHE A 791 -9.98 -51.04 -42.65
C PHE A 791 -10.32 -49.61 -42.16
N SER A 792 -10.33 -48.62 -43.07
CA SER A 792 -10.45 -47.19 -42.70
C SER A 792 -11.75 -46.52 -43.18
N SER A 793 -12.48 -47.15 -44.12
CA SER A 793 -13.62 -46.56 -44.81
C SER A 793 -14.96 -46.72 -44.07
N THR A 794 -15.30 -47.95 -43.65
CA THR A 794 -16.65 -48.23 -43.07
C THR A 794 -16.58 -49.14 -41.87
N TRP A 795 -15.63 -50.07 -41.84
CA TRP A 795 -15.36 -50.96 -40.72
C TRP A 795 -14.04 -50.53 -40.10
N ARG A 796 -14.00 -50.35 -38.78
CA ARG A 796 -12.78 -49.98 -38.07
C ARG A 796 -12.47 -51.08 -37.06
N LEU A 797 -11.62 -52.03 -37.44
CA LEU A 797 -11.16 -53.08 -36.55
C LEU A 797 -9.89 -52.61 -35.84
N ALA A 798 -9.96 -52.46 -34.52
CA ALA A 798 -8.85 -52.00 -33.67
C ALA A 798 -8.44 -53.14 -32.72
N PRO A 799 -7.47 -53.99 -33.11
CA PRO A 799 -6.91 -54.97 -32.19
C PRO A 799 -5.97 -54.27 -31.19
N ARG A 800 -5.91 -54.79 -29.97
CA ARG A 800 -5.05 -54.29 -28.89
C ARG A 800 -4.48 -55.44 -28.08
N ILE A 801 -3.23 -55.26 -27.65
CA ILE A 801 -2.58 -56.13 -26.66
C ILE A 801 -2.14 -55.22 -25.52
N GLY A 802 -2.72 -55.37 -24.35
CA GLY A 802 -2.40 -54.61 -23.15
C GLY A 802 -1.78 -55.48 -22.07
N ILE A 803 -1.22 -54.83 -21.06
CA ILE A 803 -0.83 -55.44 -19.80
C ILE A 803 -1.68 -54.78 -18.71
N ARG A 804 -2.37 -55.59 -17.91
CA ARG A 804 -3.22 -55.12 -16.81
C ARG A 804 -2.84 -55.78 -15.49
N ASN A 805 -3.28 -55.20 -14.38
CA ASN A 805 -3.14 -55.81 -13.05
C ASN A 805 -3.87 -57.16 -12.97
N ALA A 806 -3.28 -58.11 -12.22
CA ALA A 806 -3.87 -59.43 -11.99
C ALA A 806 -5.27 -59.30 -11.36
N THR A 807 -5.38 -58.53 -10.28
CA THR A 807 -6.64 -58.22 -9.58
C THR A 807 -6.93 -56.72 -9.58
N GLY A 808 -8.04 -56.31 -8.96
CA GLY A 808 -8.35 -54.89 -8.73
C GLY A 808 -7.32 -54.23 -7.81
N GLY A 809 -7.04 -52.94 -8.05
CA GLY A 809 -6.02 -52.17 -7.33
C GLY A 809 -4.77 -51.89 -8.15
N ALA A 810 -3.79 -51.23 -7.55
CA ALA A 810 -2.53 -50.82 -8.18
C ALA A 810 -1.46 -51.93 -8.19
N PHE A 811 -0.49 -51.87 -9.09
CA PHE A 811 0.59 -52.89 -9.16
C PHE A 811 1.34 -53.08 -7.84
N MET A 812 1.77 -51.99 -7.20
CA MET A 812 2.33 -52.00 -5.84
C MET A 812 1.48 -51.13 -4.92
N LEU A 813 1.37 -51.56 -3.67
CA LEU A 813 0.64 -50.86 -2.62
C LEU A 813 1.44 -50.94 -1.32
N ARG A 814 1.51 -49.84 -0.58
CA ARG A 814 1.84 -49.86 0.85
C ARG A 814 0.76 -49.08 1.60
N ASN A 815 0.42 -49.56 2.78
CA ASN A 815 -0.55 -48.91 3.67
C ASN A 815 -0.29 -49.28 5.14
N GLN A 816 -1.14 -48.81 6.04
CA GLN A 816 -1.05 -49.13 7.47
C GLN A 816 -1.17 -50.64 7.77
N TYR A 817 -1.83 -51.42 6.92
CA TYR A 817 -1.99 -52.88 7.09
C TYR A 817 -0.72 -53.65 6.75
N THR A 818 0.08 -53.14 5.82
CA THR A 818 1.39 -53.71 5.44
C THR A 818 2.55 -53.30 6.35
N GLY A 819 2.29 -52.52 7.40
CA GLY A 819 3.34 -51.89 8.21
C GLY A 819 4.22 -50.92 7.41
N GLY A 820 3.69 -50.35 6.32
CA GLY A 820 4.41 -49.43 5.43
C GLY A 820 5.34 -50.10 4.40
N ARG A 821 5.41 -51.43 4.34
CA ARG A 821 6.17 -52.15 3.32
C ARG A 821 5.38 -52.22 2.01
N PHE A 822 6.05 -52.05 0.87
CA PHE A 822 5.41 -52.27 -0.43
C PHE A 822 5.17 -53.76 -0.66
N VAL A 823 3.93 -54.10 -0.98
CA VAL A 823 3.52 -55.40 -1.52
C VAL A 823 3.11 -55.21 -2.98
N GLN A 824 3.35 -56.23 -3.80
CA GLN A 824 3.09 -56.17 -5.24
C GLN A 824 2.20 -57.32 -5.69
N GLN A 825 1.40 -57.09 -6.72
CA GLN A 825 0.66 -58.12 -7.43
C GLN A 825 1.30 -58.43 -8.79
N GLY A 826 0.93 -59.55 -9.40
CA GLY A 826 1.31 -59.85 -10.78
C GLY A 826 0.61 -58.96 -11.81
N LYS A 827 1.11 -59.00 -13.05
CA LYS A 827 0.42 -58.48 -14.24
C LYS A 827 -0.08 -59.63 -15.09
N ARG A 828 -1.09 -59.39 -15.92
CA ARG A 828 -1.60 -60.32 -16.92
C ARG A 828 -1.79 -59.62 -18.27
N LEU A 829 -1.66 -60.39 -19.34
CA LEU A 829 -1.96 -59.90 -20.69
C LEU A 829 -3.47 -59.63 -20.85
N ASP A 830 -3.81 -58.60 -21.60
CA ASP A 830 -5.17 -58.23 -21.97
C ASP A 830 -5.26 -58.15 -23.49
N PHE A 831 -5.94 -59.10 -24.11
CA PHE A 831 -6.19 -59.07 -25.54
C PHE A 831 -7.55 -58.43 -25.77
N GLY A 832 -7.63 -57.54 -26.75
CA GLY A 832 -8.91 -56.98 -27.14
C GLY A 832 -8.99 -56.73 -28.63
N ALA A 833 -10.20 -56.74 -29.16
CA ALA A 833 -10.49 -56.32 -30.51
C ALA A 833 -11.83 -55.59 -30.50
N GLY A 834 -11.84 -54.36 -31.02
CA GLY A 834 -13.06 -53.58 -31.20
C GLY A 834 -13.37 -53.42 -32.68
N ILE A 835 -14.63 -53.54 -33.05
CA ILE A 835 -15.14 -53.14 -34.36
C ILE A 835 -16.28 -52.15 -34.18
N SER A 836 -16.18 -51.00 -34.84
CA SER A 836 -17.20 -49.94 -34.74
C SER A 836 -17.46 -49.34 -36.11
N PRO A 837 -18.34 -49.94 -36.94
CA PRO A 837 -18.74 -49.31 -38.18
C PRO A 837 -19.64 -48.11 -37.87
N THR A 838 -19.63 -47.12 -38.77
CA THR A 838 -20.58 -46.00 -38.72
C THR A 838 -21.36 -45.99 -40.03
N VAL A 839 -22.68 -46.12 -39.92
CA VAL A 839 -23.62 -46.05 -41.04
C VAL A 839 -24.31 -44.70 -40.99
N PHE A 840 -24.40 -44.02 -42.13
CA PHE A 840 -25.08 -42.74 -42.25
C PHE A 840 -26.40 -42.91 -43.01
N GLY A 841 -27.49 -42.45 -42.42
CA GLY A 841 -28.78 -42.23 -43.08
C GLY A 841 -29.01 -40.73 -43.28
N PHE A 842 -29.45 -40.33 -44.47
CA PHE A 842 -29.82 -38.94 -44.76
C PHE A 842 -31.33 -38.85 -44.96
N PHE A 843 -31.99 -38.10 -44.09
CA PHE A 843 -33.44 -37.92 -44.12
C PHE A 843 -33.78 -36.48 -44.53
N PRO A 844 -34.90 -36.26 -45.24
CA PRO A 844 -35.42 -34.92 -45.49
C PRO A 844 -35.72 -34.23 -44.15
N GLY A 845 -35.47 -32.92 -44.07
CA GLY A 845 -35.79 -32.14 -42.87
C GLY A 845 -37.30 -31.88 -42.74
N PHE A 846 -37.75 -31.55 -41.53
CA PHE A 846 -39.13 -31.16 -41.25
C PHE A 846 -39.16 -29.83 -40.48
N GLY A 847 -40.13 -28.96 -40.79
CA GLY A 847 -40.28 -27.66 -40.13
C GLY A 847 -39.03 -26.76 -40.29
N PRO A 848 -38.41 -26.29 -39.19
CA PRO A 848 -37.23 -25.42 -39.24
C PRO A 848 -35.93 -26.17 -39.59
N LEU A 849 -35.98 -27.47 -39.88
CA LEU A 849 -34.83 -28.30 -40.23
C LEU A 849 -34.83 -28.55 -41.76
N GLN A 850 -33.71 -28.29 -42.43
CA GLN A 850 -33.52 -28.47 -43.87
C GLN A 850 -33.18 -29.92 -44.24
N ARG A 851 -32.28 -30.56 -43.49
CA ARG A 851 -31.87 -31.97 -43.64
C ARG A 851 -31.49 -32.56 -42.30
N ILE A 852 -31.73 -33.85 -42.12
CA ILE A 852 -31.32 -34.60 -40.93
C ILE A 852 -30.34 -35.69 -41.35
N ARG A 853 -29.15 -35.69 -40.76
CA ARG A 853 -28.16 -36.76 -40.85
C ARG A 853 -28.29 -37.61 -39.59
N HIS A 854 -28.62 -38.88 -39.77
CA HIS A 854 -28.59 -39.88 -38.72
C HIS A 854 -27.31 -40.70 -38.87
N SER A 855 -26.51 -40.79 -37.83
CA SER A 855 -25.38 -41.71 -37.78
C SER A 855 -25.67 -42.81 -36.78
N VAL A 856 -25.53 -44.05 -37.22
CA VAL A 856 -25.71 -45.26 -36.41
C VAL A 856 -24.34 -45.92 -36.32
N SER A 857 -23.78 -45.94 -35.12
CA SER A 857 -22.47 -46.53 -34.84
C SER A 857 -22.62 -47.70 -33.86
N PRO A 858 -22.94 -48.92 -34.33
CA PRO A 858 -22.82 -50.09 -33.50
C PRO A 858 -21.34 -50.31 -33.19
N SER A 859 -21.06 -50.80 -31.99
CA SER A 859 -19.74 -51.11 -31.48
C SER A 859 -19.79 -52.51 -30.89
N LEU A 860 -18.88 -53.37 -31.32
CA LEU A 860 -18.68 -54.70 -30.77
C LEU A 860 -17.24 -54.74 -30.27
N SER A 861 -17.05 -55.03 -29.00
CA SER A 861 -15.73 -55.16 -28.39
C SER A 861 -15.59 -56.50 -27.71
N TRP A 862 -14.53 -57.20 -28.05
CA TRP A 862 -14.11 -58.44 -27.44
C TRP A 862 -12.90 -58.16 -26.55
N GLN A 863 -12.88 -58.77 -25.36
CA GLN A 863 -11.78 -58.69 -24.41
C GLN A 863 -11.54 -60.05 -23.77
N TYR A 864 -10.27 -60.45 -23.72
CA TYR A 864 -9.82 -61.68 -23.08
C TYR A 864 -8.58 -61.42 -22.23
N ALA A 865 -8.63 -61.80 -20.96
CA ALA A 865 -7.49 -61.80 -20.05
C ALA A 865 -7.44 -63.14 -19.29
N PRO A 866 -6.32 -63.86 -19.28
CA PRO A 866 -6.22 -65.14 -18.59
C PRO A 866 -6.32 -64.97 -17.07
N ALA A 867 -6.50 -66.09 -16.38
CA ALA A 867 -6.42 -66.13 -14.92
C ALA A 867 -5.01 -65.76 -14.44
N ALA A 868 -4.89 -65.17 -13.25
CA ALA A 868 -3.63 -64.83 -12.63
C ALA A 868 -3.68 -65.12 -11.12
N SER A 869 -2.55 -65.47 -10.53
CA SER A 869 -2.41 -65.63 -9.08
C SER A 869 -2.19 -64.28 -8.42
N VAL A 870 -2.73 -64.11 -7.21
CA VAL A 870 -2.54 -62.90 -6.40
C VAL A 870 -1.79 -63.29 -5.13
N PRO A 871 -0.62 -62.69 -4.84
CA PRO A 871 0.13 -62.97 -3.62
C PRO A 871 -0.70 -62.71 -2.35
N GLU A 872 -0.58 -63.59 -1.35
CA GLU A 872 -1.35 -63.50 -0.10
C GLU A 872 -1.12 -62.18 0.65
N ASP A 873 0.12 -61.70 0.69
CA ASP A 873 0.47 -60.42 1.32
C ASP A 873 -0.23 -59.23 0.66
N TYR A 874 -0.43 -59.29 -0.67
CA TYR A 874 -1.16 -58.27 -1.41
C TYR A 874 -2.67 -58.35 -1.12
N THR A 875 -3.24 -59.55 -1.02
CA THR A 875 -4.66 -59.71 -0.65
C THR A 875 -4.96 -59.18 0.75
N ARG A 876 -4.06 -59.40 1.72
CA ARG A 876 -4.15 -58.86 3.08
C ARG A 876 -4.04 -57.33 3.12
N ALA A 877 -3.32 -56.73 2.18
CA ALA A 877 -3.22 -55.29 2.06
C ALA A 877 -4.51 -54.64 1.54
N LEU A 878 -5.30 -55.34 0.72
CA LEU A 878 -6.58 -54.86 0.19
C LEU A 878 -7.76 -55.11 1.15
N ASP A 879 -7.81 -56.30 1.75
CA ASP A 879 -8.83 -56.69 2.73
C ASP A 879 -8.15 -57.26 3.98
N PRO A 880 -7.80 -56.43 4.97
CA PRO A 880 -7.13 -56.88 6.19
C PRO A 880 -8.07 -57.69 7.11
N ALA A 881 -9.39 -57.59 6.92
CA ALA A 881 -10.36 -58.36 7.69
C ALA A 881 -10.55 -59.79 7.14
N GLY A 882 -9.98 -60.10 5.97
CA GLY A 882 -10.00 -61.44 5.38
C GLY A 882 -11.40 -61.94 5.03
N THR A 883 -12.37 -61.04 4.88
CA THR A 883 -13.76 -61.40 4.61
C THR A 883 -13.95 -62.05 3.25
N ARG A 884 -13.14 -61.69 2.24
CA ARG A 884 -13.11 -62.31 0.90
C ARG A 884 -11.71 -62.24 0.25
N PRO A 885 -10.75 -63.09 0.63
CA PRO A 885 -9.40 -63.04 0.06
C PRO A 885 -9.41 -63.50 -1.40
N ILE A 886 -9.20 -62.56 -2.34
CA ILE A 886 -9.08 -62.85 -3.78
C ILE A 886 -7.67 -63.42 -4.05
N ARG A 887 -7.47 -64.71 -3.79
CA ARG A 887 -6.18 -65.41 -4.01
C ARG A 887 -5.88 -65.70 -5.48
N ARG A 888 -6.91 -65.68 -6.33
CA ARG A 888 -6.83 -65.87 -7.77
C ARG A 888 -7.79 -64.90 -8.44
N SER A 889 -7.32 -64.26 -9.50
CA SER A 889 -8.21 -63.53 -10.40
C SER A 889 -8.72 -64.47 -11.47
N ASP A 890 -10.04 -64.55 -11.63
CA ASP A 890 -10.65 -65.36 -12.67
C ASP A 890 -10.31 -64.84 -14.08
N PRO A 891 -10.30 -65.73 -15.09
CA PRO A 891 -10.14 -65.31 -16.47
C PRO A 891 -11.32 -64.42 -16.86
N VAL A 892 -11.03 -63.31 -17.53
CA VAL A 892 -12.05 -62.41 -18.07
C VAL A 892 -12.21 -62.73 -19.54
N HIS A 893 -13.42 -63.06 -19.96
CA HIS A 893 -13.76 -63.23 -21.37
C HIS A 893 -15.10 -62.54 -21.61
N SER A 894 -15.04 -61.30 -22.12
CA SER A 894 -16.22 -60.45 -22.28
C SER A 894 -16.38 -60.01 -23.72
N LEU A 895 -17.60 -60.15 -24.22
CA LEU A 895 -18.05 -59.56 -25.47
C LEU A 895 -19.08 -58.48 -25.12
N SER A 896 -18.82 -57.24 -25.50
CA SER A 896 -19.70 -56.11 -25.25
C SER A 896 -20.20 -55.52 -26.56
N PHE A 897 -21.52 -55.39 -26.67
CA PHE A 897 -22.21 -54.74 -27.77
C PHE A 897 -22.78 -53.41 -27.29
N GLY A 898 -22.52 -52.34 -28.03
CA GLY A 898 -23.07 -51.01 -27.78
C GLY A 898 -23.57 -50.38 -29.07
N LEU A 899 -24.61 -49.57 -29.01
CA LEU A 899 -25.17 -48.86 -30.16
C LEU A 899 -25.21 -47.38 -29.84
N SER A 900 -24.46 -46.57 -30.59
CA SER A 900 -24.55 -45.12 -30.53
C SER A 900 -25.35 -44.61 -31.73
N GLN A 901 -26.30 -43.71 -31.49
CA GLN A 901 -27.08 -43.04 -32.54
C GLN A 901 -27.02 -41.55 -32.34
N ILE A 902 -26.59 -40.81 -33.36
CA ILE A 902 -26.51 -39.35 -33.32
C ILE A 902 -27.33 -38.81 -34.47
N PHE A 903 -28.30 -37.95 -34.15
CA PHE A 903 -29.06 -37.18 -35.12
C PHE A 903 -28.51 -35.75 -35.16
N GLU A 904 -28.03 -35.34 -36.32
CA GLU A 904 -27.60 -33.98 -36.59
C GLU A 904 -28.56 -33.36 -37.60
N ALA A 905 -29.12 -32.19 -37.30
CA ALA A 905 -30.02 -31.52 -38.21
C ALA A 905 -29.45 -30.16 -38.63
N LYS A 906 -29.49 -29.87 -39.93
CA LYS A 906 -29.15 -28.56 -40.47
C LYS A 906 -30.39 -27.68 -40.37
N LEU A 907 -30.29 -26.55 -39.69
CA LEU A 907 -31.38 -25.56 -39.59
C LEU A 907 -31.58 -24.85 -40.94
N THR A 908 -32.84 -24.60 -41.29
CA THR A 908 -33.21 -23.74 -42.42
C THR A 908 -32.84 -22.30 -42.06
N PRO A 909 -32.03 -21.59 -42.88
CA PRO A 909 -31.67 -20.20 -42.61
C PRO A 909 -32.92 -19.30 -42.57
N PRO A 910 -32.92 -18.24 -41.75
CA PRO A 910 -33.99 -17.24 -41.76
C PRO A 910 -34.15 -16.60 -43.15
N PRO A 911 -35.35 -16.17 -43.55
CA PRO A 911 -35.56 -15.48 -44.83
C PRO A 911 -34.67 -14.23 -44.92
N GLY A 912 -33.75 -14.19 -45.90
CA GLY A 912 -32.84 -13.06 -46.14
C GLY A 912 -31.37 -13.28 -45.80
N ASP A 913 -30.99 -14.42 -45.22
CA ASP A 913 -29.59 -14.74 -44.93
C ASP A 913 -28.89 -15.35 -46.17
N THR A 914 -28.16 -14.51 -46.93
CA THR A 914 -27.47 -14.89 -48.17
C THR A 914 -26.12 -15.57 -47.94
N LEU A 915 -25.62 -15.64 -46.70
CA LEU A 915 -24.32 -16.21 -46.37
C LEU A 915 -24.28 -17.74 -46.49
N ALA A 916 -25.44 -18.41 -46.46
CA ALA A 916 -25.52 -19.86 -46.55
C ALA A 916 -25.51 -20.43 -47.98
N ALA A 917 -25.64 -19.59 -49.01
CA ALA A 917 -25.74 -20.02 -50.41
C ALA A 917 -24.38 -20.26 -51.11
N GLN A 918 -23.25 -19.99 -50.43
CA GLN A 918 -21.93 -19.98 -51.06
C GLN A 918 -21.01 -21.18 -50.74
N ASN A 919 -21.40 -22.11 -49.89
CA ASN A 919 -20.59 -23.32 -49.64
C ASN A 919 -21.40 -24.59 -49.96
N PRO A 920 -21.11 -25.28 -51.08
CA PRO A 920 -21.80 -26.51 -51.48
C PRO A 920 -21.55 -27.69 -50.53
#